data_AF-A0AAD6N251-F1
#
_entry.id   AF-A0AAD6N251-F1
#
_cell.length_a   1.000
_cell.length_b   1.000
_cell.length_c   1.000
_cell.angle_alpha   90.00
_cell.angle_beta   90.00
_cell.angle_gamma   90.00
#
_symmetry.space_group_name_H-M   'P 1'
#
loop_
_entity.id
_entity.type
_entity.pdbx_description
1 polymer ?
#
loop_
_entity_poly.entity_id
_entity_poly.type
_entity_poly.pdbx_seq_one_letter_code
_entity_poly.pdbx_strand_id
1 'polypeptide(L)'
;MLELPCELLGSRNPRATNYEAKWRRVFKLGDLPWLGAHHIQNETVIPAALLCVMALAAAMDISNGRQTDIIELSGVTIGPLIVLKAPSVELETSLRISSLVDSGNPRIDCIQAEFSLNEVATHDQKMATAAKGRLRVTFADRESTDPSILSSTGQPKPCGLIPVNVNQFYDSLSEVGLSYRGAFRAFTSAERRLDYACAVTNTTDEAGGVSGLLHPTRLEACFQTLLLAFAAPRDGSLWTSFTSTNIGRVTFFPHSFVGLDTPASITVEAHLQEYEPGCEAMLPMIKGNIDVSSSETGQLQMRLESLTMSPTISSAEKQDKLMYLKMAWQQDILSGVLLEQNDNTSCHEWLGFSHGHRFILAATRQISHRYRKLKILQIGTSPIHLVQAMCQDLGEAMSSYTIMDTSDRAIAEMRRVTISHDLPIKLEVLDIPKDVGILYESTALSPIDLSSFDLIIALKTSRDESVPLESMRGFLKQGGFLLMTVTVTEAIPPEATDTTCKEIHQMLQRAGFSGVDSLQRKREKGSSFVILSQALDDQVSFLRAPFESTPAFSRGGSLLVIGGLSQNTKLFIEIIESRLRCVWDGELIMISSLTDLNSRDFQQVEAVLSLTELDYSVLENLSCDTFHGLHQLFDKSKIVLWVTHGARNQNPHQSGTIGLVRAVQAECPEKILQLLDLDEIYGNESLVAESFLRLIGGVRMRDNSLSMLWTVEPELSVQGRRLLIPRILFDKKRNDHLNSLRRTLEAGNPPGLFSPSKTYVLIGLSGQIGQSITRWMVEGGARHVVITSRNPNKHTLWKEELEKRGANIVIRAADVTKKQDMINLRNHILGAMPSIGGLANGAMVQSNCFFSDLTYDALQEVLKPKVDGSVILDEVFSDDDLEFFLLFSSISAVVGQPFQANYDAANNFMNGLAFQRRARNLPASVINCGPIIGLGFIQNIDSSGGSEAAISTLRGLDYMPVCERELHHILAEAILVGRTYETPELITGLETASENFPPFWHKSLIFSHII
;
A
#
# COMPACT_ATOMS: atom_id res chain seq x y z
N MET A 1 -2.89 -45.83 44.94
CA MET A 1 -3.05 -44.37 44.79
C MET A 1 -2.42 -44.03 43.45
N LEU A 2 -3.22 -43.55 42.51
CA LEU A 2 -2.88 -43.39 41.09
C LEU A 2 -1.69 -42.44 40.88
N GLU A 3 -0.65 -42.90 40.17
CA GLU A 3 0.50 -42.09 39.74
C GLU A 3 0.04 -41.10 38.65
N LEU A 4 -0.16 -39.83 39.03
CA LEU A 4 -0.80 -38.78 38.23
C LEU A 4 0.11 -37.64 37.67
N PRO A 5 1.44 -37.79 37.49
CA PRO A 5 2.21 -36.86 36.60
C PRO A 5 2.91 -37.50 35.38
N CYS A 6 2.72 -38.81 35.12
CA CYS A 6 3.70 -39.61 34.35
C CYS A 6 3.54 -39.59 32.81
N GLU A 7 2.43 -39.10 32.25
CA GLU A 7 2.13 -39.31 30.83
C GLU A 7 2.96 -38.43 29.88
N LEU A 8 3.18 -37.15 30.24
CA LEU A 8 3.96 -36.19 29.43
C LEU A 8 5.47 -36.24 29.72
N LEU A 9 5.86 -36.63 30.94
CA LEU A 9 7.26 -36.70 31.36
C LEU A 9 7.95 -38.01 30.96
N GLY A 10 7.18 -39.10 30.79
CA GLY A 10 7.74 -40.41 30.51
C GLY A 10 8.44 -41.03 31.72
N SER A 11 9.56 -41.72 31.49
CA SER A 11 10.23 -42.47 32.56
C SER A 11 11.18 -41.59 33.37
N ARG A 12 11.05 -41.63 34.70
CA ARG A 12 11.98 -40.97 35.62
C ARG A 12 13.29 -41.75 35.70
N ASN A 13 14.43 -41.06 35.62
CA ASN A 13 15.74 -41.69 35.70
C ASN A 13 15.98 -42.24 37.12
N PRO A 14 16.22 -43.55 37.30
CA PRO A 14 16.41 -44.17 38.62
C PRO A 14 17.71 -43.75 39.32
N ARG A 15 18.65 -43.09 38.61
CA ARG A 15 19.89 -42.52 39.18
C ARG A 15 19.76 -41.05 39.58
N ALA A 16 18.54 -40.49 39.59
CA ALA A 16 18.30 -39.12 40.02
C ALA A 16 18.72 -38.92 41.49
N THR A 17 19.34 -37.77 41.78
CA THR A 17 19.68 -37.39 43.16
C THR A 17 18.57 -36.53 43.75
N ASN A 18 18.54 -36.33 45.07
CA ASN A 18 17.58 -35.43 45.71
C ASN A 18 17.69 -33.96 45.23
N TYR A 19 18.76 -33.60 44.51
CA TYR A 19 19.03 -32.26 44.00
C TYR A 19 18.94 -32.14 42.47
N GLU A 20 18.76 -33.27 41.77
CA GLU A 20 18.65 -33.28 40.30
C GLU A 20 17.74 -34.43 39.87
N ALA A 21 16.54 -34.08 39.39
CA ALA A 21 15.56 -34.99 38.83
C ALA A 21 15.58 -34.93 37.30
N LYS A 22 15.50 -36.11 36.65
CA LYS A 22 15.48 -36.24 35.18
C LYS A 22 14.39 -37.18 34.73
N TRP A 23 13.72 -36.83 33.65
CA TRP A 23 12.71 -37.64 32.98
C TRP A 23 13.02 -37.70 31.48
N ARG A 24 12.70 -38.83 30.85
CA ARG A 24 12.84 -39.01 29.40
C ARG A 24 11.52 -39.42 28.78
N ARG A 25 11.13 -38.71 27.72
CA ARG A 25 9.94 -39.01 26.93
C ARG A 25 10.28 -39.06 25.44
N VAL A 26 9.90 -40.15 24.80
CA VAL A 26 9.90 -40.27 23.34
C VAL A 26 8.51 -39.88 22.84
N PHE A 27 8.43 -38.83 22.03
CA PHE A 27 7.21 -38.34 21.40
C PHE A 27 7.03 -38.99 20.02
N LYS A 28 5.88 -39.66 19.85
CA LYS A 28 5.43 -40.25 18.58
C LYS A 28 4.02 -39.79 18.27
N LEU A 29 3.76 -39.49 17.00
CA LEU A 29 2.43 -39.11 16.51
C LEU A 29 1.37 -40.17 16.79
N GLY A 30 1.74 -41.46 16.80
CA GLY A 30 0.82 -42.54 17.14
C GLY A 30 0.36 -42.55 18.61
N ASP A 31 1.20 -42.03 19.52
CA ASP A 31 0.93 -42.04 20.96
C ASP A 31 0.15 -40.79 21.41
N LEU A 32 0.35 -39.67 20.71
CA LEU A 32 -0.33 -38.39 20.98
C LEU A 32 -0.86 -37.79 19.66
N PRO A 33 -2.00 -38.29 19.13
CA PRO A 33 -2.52 -37.90 17.82
C PRO A 33 -2.80 -36.40 17.68
N TRP A 34 -3.21 -35.74 18.77
CA TRP A 34 -3.49 -34.30 18.79
C TRP A 34 -2.26 -33.44 18.46
N LEU A 35 -1.02 -33.90 18.72
CA LEU A 35 0.19 -33.18 18.32
C LEU A 35 0.29 -32.99 16.81
N GLY A 36 -0.26 -33.93 16.03
CA GLY A 36 -0.35 -33.83 14.57
C GLY A 36 -1.25 -32.71 14.08
N ALA A 37 -1.87 -31.93 14.96
CA ALA A 37 -2.73 -30.82 14.61
C ALA A 37 -2.06 -29.43 14.82
N HIS A 38 -0.82 -29.40 15.29
CA HIS A 38 -0.02 -28.18 15.47
C HIS A 38 1.04 -28.06 14.36
N HIS A 39 0.73 -27.33 13.29
CA HIS A 39 1.65 -27.12 12.18
C HIS A 39 2.17 -25.68 12.12
N ILE A 40 3.47 -25.54 11.91
CA ILE A 40 4.14 -24.28 11.64
C ILE A 40 4.95 -24.47 10.36
N GLN A 41 4.75 -23.60 9.37
CA GLN A 41 5.38 -23.68 8.03
C GLN A 41 5.18 -25.05 7.36
N ASN A 42 3.97 -25.61 7.46
CA ASN A 42 3.58 -26.95 6.97
C ASN A 42 4.27 -28.15 7.64
N GLU A 43 5.03 -27.93 8.70
CA GLU A 43 5.68 -28.98 9.47
C GLU A 43 4.99 -29.18 10.81
N THR A 44 4.88 -30.42 11.28
CA THR A 44 4.37 -30.72 12.63
C THR A 44 5.44 -30.36 13.65
N VAL A 45 5.15 -29.41 14.54
CA VAL A 45 6.13 -28.86 15.49
C VAL A 45 5.66 -29.08 16.92
N ILE A 46 6.58 -29.41 17.83
CA ILE A 46 6.28 -29.46 19.28
C ILE A 46 5.94 -28.05 19.77
N PRO A 47 4.74 -27.81 20.34
CA PRO A 47 4.35 -26.48 20.81
C PRO A 47 5.21 -26.01 22.00
N ALA A 48 5.49 -24.71 22.03
CA ALA A 48 6.06 -24.03 23.21
C ALA A 48 5.25 -24.31 24.49
N ALA A 49 3.92 -24.38 24.35
CA ALA A 49 3.00 -24.68 25.43
C ALA A 49 3.26 -26.07 26.04
N LEU A 50 3.61 -27.08 25.21
CA LEU A 50 3.93 -28.42 25.71
C LEU A 50 5.16 -28.39 26.62
N LEU A 51 6.21 -27.65 26.24
CA LEU A 51 7.44 -27.54 27.04
C LEU A 51 7.16 -26.91 28.41
N CYS A 52 6.28 -25.92 28.48
CA CYS A 52 5.85 -25.29 29.73
C CYS A 52 5.03 -26.26 30.60
N VAL A 53 4.10 -27.01 30.00
CA VAL A 53 3.31 -28.02 30.72
C VAL A 53 4.19 -29.17 31.21
N MET A 54 5.23 -29.57 30.47
CA MET A 54 6.22 -30.55 30.95
C MET A 54 7.00 -30.04 32.17
N ALA A 55 7.38 -28.76 32.20
CA ALA A 55 8.00 -28.16 33.38
C ALA A 55 7.03 -28.11 34.58
N LEU A 56 5.75 -27.80 34.34
CA LEU A 56 4.69 -27.86 35.37
C LEU A 56 4.48 -29.28 35.89
N ALA A 57 4.45 -30.28 35.01
CA ALA A 57 4.35 -31.69 35.40
C ALA A 57 5.54 -32.11 36.28
N ALA A 58 6.77 -31.68 35.92
CA ALA A 58 7.97 -31.97 36.70
C ALA A 58 7.90 -31.32 38.09
N ALA A 59 7.35 -30.10 38.18
CA ALA A 59 7.11 -29.41 39.44
C ALA A 59 6.10 -30.16 40.34
N MET A 60 5.03 -30.71 39.76
CA MET A 60 4.04 -31.51 40.48
C MET A 60 4.62 -32.85 40.94
N ASP A 61 5.46 -33.51 40.13
CA ASP A 61 6.13 -34.77 40.50
C ASP A 61 7.07 -34.58 41.70
N ILE A 62 7.91 -33.54 41.70
CA ILE A 62 8.84 -33.27 42.83
C ILE A 62 8.12 -32.79 44.09
N SER A 63 6.88 -32.32 43.97
CA SER A 63 6.05 -31.92 45.11
C SER A 63 5.61 -33.11 45.96
N ASN A 64 5.79 -34.36 45.48
CA ASN A 64 5.51 -35.60 46.22
C ASN A 64 4.12 -35.65 46.88
N GLY A 65 3.11 -35.06 46.23
CA GLY A 65 1.73 -35.02 46.75
C GLY A 65 1.46 -33.98 47.84
N ARG A 66 2.41 -33.09 48.16
CA ARG A 66 2.16 -31.91 49.01
C ARG A 66 1.18 -30.97 48.30
N GLN A 67 0.30 -30.32 49.07
CA GLN A 67 -0.62 -29.33 48.53
C GLN A 67 0.13 -28.07 48.09
N THR A 68 0.15 -27.83 46.78
CA THR A 68 0.79 -26.68 46.14
C THR A 68 -0.20 -25.53 46.03
N ASP A 69 0.22 -24.33 46.42
CA ASP A 69 -0.61 -23.13 46.32
C ASP A 69 -0.35 -22.40 45.00
N ILE A 70 0.93 -22.17 44.69
CA ILE A 70 1.39 -21.43 43.50
C ILE A 70 2.58 -22.16 42.88
N ILE A 71 2.59 -22.25 41.55
CA ILE A 71 3.76 -22.70 40.77
C ILE A 71 4.13 -21.60 39.78
N GLU A 72 5.37 -21.12 39.85
CA GLU A 72 5.91 -20.07 38.99
C GLU A 72 7.01 -20.62 38.09
N LEU A 73 6.89 -20.39 36.79
CA LEU A 73 7.99 -20.50 35.83
C LEU A 73 8.49 -19.09 35.52
N SER A 74 9.79 -18.83 35.60
CA SER A 74 10.35 -17.49 35.33
C SER A 74 11.59 -17.54 34.44
N GLY A 75 11.76 -16.50 33.62
CA GLY A 75 12.85 -16.40 32.66
C GLY A 75 12.88 -17.56 31.67
N VAL A 76 11.71 -18.00 31.21
CA VAL A 76 11.59 -19.15 30.29
C VAL A 76 12.10 -18.72 28.92
N THR A 77 13.16 -19.36 28.44
CA THR A 77 13.67 -19.19 27.09
C THR A 77 13.29 -20.42 26.27
N ILE A 78 12.69 -20.21 25.10
CA ILE A 78 12.33 -21.25 24.15
C ILE A 78 13.34 -21.25 23.02
N GLY A 79 13.89 -22.42 22.74
CA GLY A 79 14.87 -22.65 21.68
C GLY A 79 14.24 -22.75 20.29
N PRO A 80 15.02 -23.19 19.29
CA PRO A 80 14.53 -23.42 17.94
C PRO A 80 13.35 -24.39 17.87
N LEU A 81 12.51 -24.26 16.83
CA LEU A 81 11.35 -25.14 16.61
C LEU A 81 11.79 -26.61 16.48
N ILE A 82 11.15 -27.49 17.24
CA ILE A 82 11.41 -28.93 17.20
C ILE A 82 10.41 -29.58 16.24
N VAL A 83 10.89 -29.94 15.05
CA VAL A 83 10.08 -30.60 14.03
C VAL A 83 9.96 -32.09 14.34
N LEU A 84 8.73 -32.59 14.47
CA LEU A 84 8.42 -34.01 14.62
C LEU A 84 8.59 -34.74 13.28
N LYS A 85 9.84 -34.95 12.85
CA LYS A 85 10.16 -35.80 11.69
C LYS A 85 10.08 -37.27 12.09
N ALA A 86 9.38 -38.09 11.30
CA ALA A 86 9.24 -39.52 11.57
C ALA A 86 10.63 -40.20 11.72
N PRO A 87 10.82 -41.10 12.71
CA PRO A 87 9.76 -41.80 13.44
C PRO A 87 9.46 -41.31 14.88
N SER A 88 10.31 -40.50 15.52
CA SER A 88 10.10 -40.01 16.89
C SER A 88 11.10 -38.95 17.32
N VAL A 89 10.73 -38.08 18.26
CA VAL A 89 11.65 -37.13 18.92
C VAL A 89 11.76 -37.50 20.41
N GLU A 90 12.98 -37.62 20.94
CA GLU A 90 13.21 -37.88 22.36
C GLU A 90 13.61 -36.58 23.09
N LEU A 91 12.85 -36.24 24.14
CA LEU A 91 13.13 -35.10 25.01
C LEU A 91 13.53 -35.58 26.41
N GLU A 92 14.61 -35.00 26.94
CA GLU A 92 15.03 -35.13 28.33
C GLU A 92 14.64 -33.86 29.10
N THR A 93 13.75 -34.01 30.08
CA THR A 93 13.42 -32.95 31.05
C THR A 93 14.32 -33.11 32.26
N SER A 94 15.00 -32.05 32.67
CA SER A 94 15.85 -32.02 33.84
C SER A 94 15.47 -30.87 34.76
N LEU A 95 15.53 -31.11 36.06
CA LEU A 95 15.20 -30.15 37.10
C LEU A 95 16.27 -30.22 38.18
N ARG A 96 17.00 -29.12 38.35
CA ARG A 96 18.09 -28.96 39.30
C ARG A 96 17.64 -28.09 40.46
N ILE A 97 17.47 -28.69 41.63
CA ILE A 97 16.96 -28.01 42.82
C ILE A 97 18.09 -27.18 43.43
N SER A 98 17.83 -25.89 43.61
CA SER A 98 18.79 -24.90 44.11
C SER A 98 18.56 -24.54 45.58
N SER A 99 17.31 -24.52 46.04
CA SER A 99 16.93 -24.25 47.43
C SER A 99 15.59 -24.91 47.79
N LEU A 100 15.43 -25.22 49.08
CA LEU A 100 14.19 -25.74 49.69
C LEU A 100 13.55 -24.72 50.66
N VAL A 101 14.05 -23.47 50.66
CA VAL A 101 13.56 -22.36 51.50
C VAL A 101 13.63 -21.08 50.66
N ASP A 102 12.68 -20.16 50.84
CA ASP A 102 12.71 -18.87 50.14
C ASP A 102 13.88 -18.00 50.65
N SER A 103 14.62 -17.40 49.71
CA SER A 103 15.75 -16.51 49.98
C SER A 103 15.30 -15.15 50.54
N GLY A 104 14.04 -14.76 50.32
CA GLY A 104 13.45 -13.52 50.82
C GLY A 104 12.71 -13.64 52.15
N ASN A 105 12.13 -14.81 52.47
CA ASN A 105 11.41 -15.04 53.72
C ASN A 105 11.52 -16.52 54.17
N PRO A 106 12.35 -16.83 55.19
CA PRO A 106 12.57 -18.21 55.63
C PRO A 106 11.35 -18.90 56.26
N ARG A 107 10.20 -18.20 56.39
CA ARG A 107 8.92 -18.77 56.82
C ARG A 107 8.08 -19.36 55.68
N ILE A 108 8.43 -19.10 54.42
CA ILE A 108 7.71 -19.63 53.26
C ILE A 108 8.37 -20.93 52.81
N ASP A 109 7.63 -22.03 52.93
CA ASP A 109 8.05 -23.33 52.42
C ASP A 109 7.91 -23.35 50.89
N CYS A 110 9.05 -23.39 50.20
CA CYS A 110 9.09 -23.37 48.75
C CYS A 110 10.24 -24.21 48.18
N ILE A 111 10.06 -24.74 46.97
CA ILE A 111 11.14 -25.35 46.19
C ILE A 111 11.53 -24.38 45.08
N GLN A 112 12.82 -24.06 44.97
CA GLN A 112 13.38 -23.31 43.85
C GLN A 112 14.31 -24.20 43.02
N ALA A 113 14.09 -24.27 41.72
CA ALA A 113 14.87 -25.10 40.81
C ALA A 113 15.12 -24.41 39.47
N GLU A 114 16.17 -24.83 38.77
CA GLU A 114 16.37 -24.53 37.36
C GLU A 114 15.90 -25.74 36.54
N PHE A 115 15.11 -25.50 35.50
CA PHE A 115 14.68 -26.55 34.59
C PHE A 115 15.33 -26.38 33.22
N SER A 116 15.65 -27.50 32.58
CA SER A 116 16.04 -27.52 31.17
C SER A 116 15.45 -28.74 30.47
N LEU A 117 14.86 -28.50 29.30
CA LEU A 117 14.35 -29.49 28.38
C LEU A 117 15.29 -29.53 27.19
N ASN A 118 15.87 -30.70 26.91
CA ASN A 118 16.86 -30.86 25.86
C ASN A 118 16.45 -31.99 24.92
N GLU A 119 16.67 -31.78 23.62
CA GLU A 119 16.53 -32.82 22.61
C GLU A 119 17.72 -33.79 22.69
N VAL A 120 17.41 -35.07 22.76
CA VAL A 120 18.42 -36.13 22.83
C VAL A 120 18.85 -36.48 21.40
N ALA A 121 20.10 -36.15 21.05
CA ALA A 121 20.61 -36.35 19.71
C ALA A 121 20.83 -37.85 19.40
N THR A 122 20.54 -38.28 18.16
CA THR A 122 20.56 -39.69 17.77
C THR A 122 21.94 -40.26 17.41
N HIS A 123 22.99 -39.44 17.18
CA HIS A 123 24.39 -39.86 17.05
C HIS A 123 25.33 -38.64 17.13
N ASP A 124 26.34 -38.66 18.03
CA ASP A 124 27.49 -37.73 18.17
C ASP A 124 27.28 -36.20 18.07
N GLN A 125 26.03 -35.73 18.00
CA GLN A 125 25.68 -34.31 17.99
C GLN A 125 25.43 -33.78 19.41
N LYS A 126 25.76 -32.51 19.60
CA LYS A 126 25.56 -31.78 20.87
C LYS A 126 24.06 -31.65 21.16
N MET A 127 23.63 -31.96 22.40
CA MET A 127 22.22 -31.79 22.81
C MET A 127 21.75 -30.36 22.57
N ALA A 128 20.64 -30.19 21.87
CA ALA A 128 20.02 -28.90 21.65
C ALA A 128 19.03 -28.60 22.78
N THR A 129 19.09 -27.39 23.35
CA THR A 129 18.16 -26.98 24.41
C THR A 129 16.86 -26.46 23.81
N ALA A 130 15.77 -27.18 24.07
CA ALA A 130 14.42 -26.87 23.63
C ALA A 130 13.80 -25.75 24.48
N ALA A 131 13.97 -25.82 25.80
CA ALA A 131 13.55 -24.76 26.71
C ALA A 131 14.36 -24.79 28.00
N LYS A 132 14.52 -23.63 28.64
CA LYS A 132 15.15 -23.52 29.96
C LYS A 132 14.54 -22.38 30.75
N GLY A 133 14.60 -22.45 32.07
CA GLY A 133 14.13 -21.38 32.95
C GLY A 133 14.29 -21.72 34.41
N ARG A 134 13.68 -20.90 35.26
CA ARG A 134 13.60 -21.12 36.71
C ARG A 134 12.19 -21.53 37.08
N LEU A 135 12.08 -22.36 38.10
CA LEU A 135 10.85 -22.87 38.67
C LEU A 135 10.84 -22.52 40.17
N ARG A 136 9.70 -22.05 40.66
CA ARG A 136 9.40 -21.92 42.08
C ARG A 136 8.06 -22.60 42.38
N VAL A 137 8.04 -23.44 43.40
CA VAL A 137 6.82 -24.08 43.92
C VAL A 137 6.61 -23.62 45.34
N THR A 138 5.47 -23.00 45.63
CA THR A 138 5.09 -22.56 46.98
C THR A 138 4.03 -23.50 47.54
N PHE A 139 4.24 -23.99 48.76
CA PHE A 139 3.30 -24.88 49.43
C PHE A 139 2.33 -24.11 50.32
N ALA A 140 1.14 -24.66 50.50
CA ALA A 140 0.11 -24.03 51.34
C ALA A 140 0.48 -24.16 52.83
N ASP A 141 0.75 -23.04 53.51
CA ASP A 141 0.75 -22.89 54.97
C ASP A 141 -0.32 -21.86 55.39
N ARG A 142 -0.79 -21.90 56.65
CA ARG A 142 -1.98 -21.18 57.18
C ARG A 142 -2.02 -19.64 56.97
N GLU A 143 -0.95 -19.02 56.49
CA GLU A 143 -0.88 -17.59 56.17
C GLU A 143 0.01 -17.32 54.93
N SER A 144 -0.43 -17.63 53.70
CA SER A 144 0.08 -16.89 52.53
C SER A 144 -0.70 -17.19 51.25
N THR A 145 -1.51 -16.24 50.81
CA THR A 145 -1.59 -15.87 49.40
C THR A 145 -1.32 -14.37 49.42
N ASP A 146 -0.21 -13.92 48.82
CA ASP A 146 0.06 -12.48 48.75
C ASP A 146 -1.09 -11.82 47.95
N PRO A 147 -1.89 -10.93 48.55
CA PRO A 147 -3.03 -10.31 47.86
C PRO A 147 -2.62 -9.58 46.57
N SER A 148 -1.35 -9.18 46.46
CA SER A 148 -0.80 -8.54 45.26
C SER A 148 -0.72 -9.50 44.06
N ILE A 149 -0.54 -10.80 44.27
CA ILE A 149 -0.49 -11.82 43.21
C ILE A 149 -1.91 -12.12 42.66
N LEU A 150 -2.93 -12.02 43.51
CA LEU A 150 -4.34 -12.16 43.14
C LEU A 150 -4.96 -10.87 42.59
N SER A 151 -4.35 -9.71 42.86
CA SER A 151 -4.76 -8.46 42.22
C SER A 151 -4.58 -8.56 40.71
N SER A 152 -5.56 -8.08 39.93
CA SER A 152 -5.47 -8.07 38.46
C SER A 152 -4.21 -7.30 38.03
N THR A 153 -3.78 -7.45 36.77
CA THR A 153 -2.64 -6.73 36.16
C THR A 153 -2.74 -5.19 36.19
N GLY A 154 -3.67 -4.62 36.95
CA GLY A 154 -3.87 -3.18 37.11
C GLY A 154 -4.51 -2.51 35.90
N GLN A 155 -4.69 -3.24 34.79
CA GLN A 155 -5.32 -2.72 33.57
C GLN A 155 -6.78 -3.15 33.49
N PRO A 156 -7.74 -2.21 33.52
CA PRO A 156 -9.14 -2.55 33.37
C PRO A 156 -9.43 -3.08 31.97
N LYS A 157 -10.33 -4.05 31.87
CA LYS A 157 -10.87 -4.52 30.59
C LYS A 157 -11.32 -3.31 29.76
N PRO A 158 -10.78 -3.14 28.55
CA PRO A 158 -11.17 -2.04 27.71
C PRO A 158 -12.60 -2.12 27.20
N CYS A 159 -13.16 -0.95 26.90
CA CYS A 159 -14.51 -0.84 26.40
C CYS A 159 -14.55 -0.83 24.87
N GLY A 160 -15.64 -1.33 24.29
CA GLY A 160 -15.89 -1.28 22.84
C GLY A 160 -15.07 -2.31 22.05
N LEU A 161 -14.98 -3.55 22.55
CA LEU A 161 -14.40 -4.66 21.81
C LEU A 161 -15.26 -5.03 20.59
N ILE A 162 -14.61 -5.56 19.57
CA ILE A 162 -15.22 -5.90 18.29
C ILE A 162 -15.27 -7.42 18.19
N PRO A 163 -16.45 -8.03 17.95
CA PRO A 163 -16.57 -9.46 17.76
C PRO A 163 -15.71 -9.95 16.59
N VAL A 164 -15.06 -11.09 16.78
CA VAL A 164 -14.16 -11.71 15.81
C VAL A 164 -14.77 -13.01 15.30
N ASN A 165 -14.76 -13.19 13.98
CA ASN A 165 -15.04 -14.49 13.40
C ASN A 165 -13.83 -15.41 13.63
N VAL A 166 -13.99 -16.36 14.55
CA VAL A 166 -12.94 -17.31 14.96
C VAL A 166 -12.40 -18.12 13.78
N ASN A 167 -13.24 -18.51 12.82
CA ASN A 167 -12.79 -19.28 11.67
C ASN A 167 -11.86 -18.45 10.79
N GLN A 168 -12.25 -17.21 10.50
CA GLN A 168 -11.42 -16.29 9.73
C GLN A 168 -10.10 -15.98 10.42
N PHE A 169 -10.09 -15.89 11.75
CA PHE A 169 -8.85 -15.72 12.52
C PHE A 169 -7.88 -16.88 12.25
N TYR A 170 -8.33 -18.12 12.42
CA TYR A 170 -7.48 -19.29 12.16
C TYR A 170 -7.08 -19.45 10.69
N ASP A 171 -7.95 -19.07 9.75
CA ASP A 171 -7.63 -19.10 8.34
C ASP A 171 -6.53 -18.06 8.01
N SER A 172 -6.60 -16.87 8.63
CA SER A 172 -5.55 -15.83 8.53
C SER A 172 -4.21 -16.31 9.10
N LEU A 173 -4.23 -17.04 10.21
CA LEU A 173 -3.02 -17.65 10.77
C LEU A 173 -2.43 -18.69 9.80
N SER A 174 -3.27 -19.48 9.14
CA SER A 174 -2.82 -20.47 8.17
C SER A 174 -2.16 -19.84 6.94
N GLU A 175 -2.62 -18.67 6.48
CA GLU A 175 -2.02 -17.93 5.35
C GLU A 175 -0.56 -17.52 5.62
N VAL A 176 -0.22 -17.23 6.88
CA VAL A 176 1.16 -16.86 7.30
C VAL A 176 2.00 -18.05 7.77
N GLY A 177 1.48 -19.27 7.64
CA GLY A 177 2.16 -20.52 7.99
C GLY A 177 1.88 -21.06 9.40
N LEU A 178 0.95 -20.47 10.16
CA LEU A 178 0.50 -20.98 11.47
C LEU A 178 -0.79 -21.80 11.32
N SER A 179 -0.66 -23.06 10.93
CA SER A 179 -1.80 -23.93 10.59
C SER A 179 -2.24 -24.79 11.78
N TYR A 180 -3.14 -24.24 12.60
CA TYR A 180 -3.77 -24.97 13.71
C TYR A 180 -4.97 -25.80 13.24
N ARG A 181 -5.09 -27.05 13.73
CA ARG A 181 -6.19 -27.97 13.44
C ARG A 181 -6.70 -28.63 14.73
N GLY A 182 -7.84 -29.32 14.66
CA GLY A 182 -8.41 -30.12 15.76
C GLY A 182 -8.44 -29.34 17.08
N ALA A 183 -7.93 -29.94 18.16
CA ALA A 183 -7.91 -29.37 19.50
C ALA A 183 -7.10 -28.06 19.64
N PHE A 184 -6.28 -27.66 18.66
CA PHE A 184 -5.58 -26.36 18.66
C PHE A 184 -6.42 -25.20 18.10
N ARG A 185 -7.59 -25.48 17.48
CA ARG A 185 -8.60 -24.47 17.15
C ARG A 185 -9.60 -24.34 18.31
N ALA A 186 -9.11 -23.86 19.45
CA ALA A 186 -9.82 -23.94 20.73
C ALA A 186 -10.80 -22.78 21.01
N PHE A 187 -10.74 -21.69 20.22
CA PHE A 187 -11.61 -20.54 20.43
C PHE A 187 -13.07 -20.88 20.09
N THR A 188 -13.98 -20.53 20.98
CA THR A 188 -15.44 -20.63 20.76
C THR A 188 -16.04 -19.28 20.41
N SER A 189 -15.54 -18.21 21.03
CA SER A 189 -15.83 -16.83 20.69
C SER A 189 -14.61 -15.97 20.99
N ALA A 190 -14.49 -14.83 20.31
CA ALA A 190 -13.47 -13.85 20.63
C ALA A 190 -13.92 -12.44 20.28
N GLU A 191 -13.39 -11.47 21.00
CA GLU A 191 -13.56 -10.05 20.75
C GLU A 191 -12.21 -9.35 20.89
N ARG A 192 -11.96 -8.33 20.06
CA ARG A 192 -10.67 -7.64 20.08
C ARG A 192 -10.79 -6.15 19.78
N ARG A 193 -9.74 -5.43 20.11
CA ARG A 193 -9.39 -4.10 19.58
C ARG A 193 -7.86 -4.02 19.50
N LEU A 194 -7.29 -2.91 19.01
CA LEU A 194 -5.84 -2.78 18.99
C LEU A 194 -5.26 -2.98 20.41
N ASP A 195 -4.24 -3.83 20.50
CA ASP A 195 -3.47 -4.15 21.69
C ASP A 195 -4.24 -4.90 22.80
N TYR A 196 -5.47 -5.35 22.53
CA TYR A 196 -6.27 -6.13 23.48
C TYR A 196 -7.17 -7.16 22.80
N ALA A 197 -7.18 -8.39 23.30
CA ALA A 197 -8.15 -9.41 22.92
C ALA A 197 -8.69 -10.18 24.12
N CYS A 198 -9.95 -10.61 23.99
CA CYS A 198 -10.63 -11.49 24.93
C CYS A 198 -11.15 -12.69 24.14
N ALA A 199 -10.72 -13.90 24.49
CA ALA A 199 -11.18 -15.13 23.85
C ALA A 199 -11.80 -16.07 24.89
N VAL A 200 -12.88 -16.75 24.51
CA VAL A 200 -13.45 -17.85 25.27
C VAL A 200 -12.98 -19.14 24.61
N THR A 201 -12.47 -20.07 25.41
CA THR A 201 -11.95 -21.36 24.91
C THR A 201 -12.60 -22.52 25.67
N ASN A 202 -12.85 -23.61 24.95
CA ASN A 202 -13.30 -24.87 25.52
C ASN A 202 -12.28 -25.96 25.18
N THR A 203 -11.87 -26.75 26.17
CA THR A 203 -11.12 -27.98 25.92
C THR A 203 -12.06 -29.05 25.39
N THR A 204 -11.78 -29.61 24.21
CA THR A 204 -12.58 -30.71 23.63
C THR A 204 -12.13 -32.07 24.18
N ASP A 205 -13.06 -33.02 24.27
CA ASP A 205 -12.79 -34.42 24.65
C ASP A 205 -11.84 -35.14 23.65
N GLU A 206 -11.69 -34.61 22.44
CA GLU A 206 -10.81 -35.14 21.37
C GLU A 206 -9.32 -35.12 21.74
N ALA A 207 -8.91 -34.32 22.72
CA ALA A 207 -7.51 -34.20 23.12
C ALA A 207 -7.01 -35.40 23.96
N GLY A 208 -7.92 -36.22 24.52
CA GLY A 208 -7.57 -37.28 25.48
C GLY A 208 -7.10 -36.67 26.81
N GLY A 209 -7.89 -36.86 27.87
CA GLY A 209 -7.66 -36.19 29.14
C GLY A 209 -6.35 -36.62 29.82
N VAL A 210 -5.36 -35.72 29.89
CA VAL A 210 -4.31 -35.77 30.91
C VAL A 210 -5.00 -35.44 32.24
N SER A 211 -5.47 -36.48 32.93
CA SER A 211 -6.26 -36.34 34.15
C SER A 211 -5.50 -35.47 35.18
N GLY A 212 -6.14 -34.40 35.67
CA GLY A 212 -5.62 -33.55 36.74
C GLY A 212 -4.60 -32.46 36.39
N LEU A 213 -4.16 -32.32 35.13
CA LEU A 213 -3.18 -31.28 34.71
C LEU A 213 -3.70 -30.42 33.54
N LEU A 214 -3.19 -29.19 33.41
CA LEU A 214 -3.46 -28.30 32.28
C LEU A 214 -3.03 -28.92 30.94
N HIS A 215 -3.98 -29.10 30.01
CA HIS A 215 -3.68 -29.62 28.67
C HIS A 215 -2.86 -28.61 27.84
N PRO A 216 -1.81 -29.03 27.09
CA PRO A 216 -0.98 -28.14 26.27
C PRO A 216 -1.75 -27.29 25.26
N THR A 217 -2.81 -27.82 24.64
CA THR A 217 -3.64 -27.07 23.68
C THR A 217 -4.32 -25.85 24.32
N ARG A 218 -4.66 -25.91 25.61
CA ARG A 218 -5.27 -24.81 26.34
C ARG A 218 -4.28 -23.68 26.60
N LEU A 219 -3.04 -24.01 26.95
CA LEU A 219 -1.98 -23.02 27.08
C LEU A 219 -1.59 -22.41 25.73
N GLU A 220 -1.58 -23.21 24.67
CA GLU A 220 -1.34 -22.70 23.30
C GLU A 220 -2.45 -21.73 22.86
N ALA A 221 -3.72 -22.02 23.17
CA ALA A 221 -4.82 -21.09 22.93
C ALA A 221 -4.62 -19.75 23.67
N CYS A 222 -3.98 -19.77 24.84
CA CYS A 222 -3.61 -18.53 25.55
C CYS A 222 -2.58 -17.73 24.74
N PHE A 223 -1.54 -18.38 24.20
CA PHE A 223 -0.56 -17.73 23.32
C PHE A 223 -1.20 -17.16 22.04
N GLN A 224 -2.11 -17.91 21.42
CA GLN A 224 -2.87 -17.47 20.24
C GLN A 224 -3.68 -16.19 20.52
N THR A 225 -4.14 -15.97 21.76
CA THR A 225 -4.92 -14.78 22.12
C THR A 225 -4.05 -13.51 22.06
N LEU A 226 -2.74 -13.61 22.27
CA LEU A 226 -1.82 -12.48 22.08
C LEU A 226 -1.68 -12.11 20.60
N LEU A 227 -1.65 -13.10 19.68
CA LEU A 227 -1.68 -12.85 18.24
C LEU A 227 -2.97 -12.13 17.83
N LEU A 228 -4.10 -12.50 18.43
CA LEU A 228 -5.38 -11.84 18.18
C LEU A 228 -5.43 -10.39 18.72
N ALA A 229 -4.76 -10.11 19.84
CA ALA A 229 -4.62 -8.74 20.35
C ALA A 229 -3.76 -7.87 19.41
N PHE A 230 -2.78 -8.48 18.75
CA PHE A 230 -1.89 -7.82 17.79
C PHE A 230 -2.54 -7.58 16.43
N ALA A 231 -3.28 -8.57 15.89
CA ALA A 231 -3.78 -8.55 14.52
C ALA A 231 -5.26 -8.96 14.43
N ALA A 232 -6.05 -8.17 13.69
CA ALA A 232 -7.38 -8.59 13.29
C ALA A 232 -7.31 -9.63 12.15
N PRO A 233 -8.33 -10.50 12.00
CA PRO A 233 -8.36 -11.42 10.86
C PRO A 233 -8.23 -10.67 9.53
N ARG A 234 -7.37 -11.18 8.65
CA ARG A 234 -7.12 -10.69 7.28
C ARG A 234 -6.71 -9.22 7.16
N ASP A 235 -6.24 -8.59 8.23
CA ASP A 235 -5.83 -7.17 8.21
C ASP A 235 -4.41 -6.93 7.68
N GLY A 236 -3.64 -8.01 7.46
CA GLY A 236 -2.26 -7.95 6.99
C GLY A 236 -1.23 -7.53 8.05
N SER A 237 -1.63 -7.41 9.32
CA SER A 237 -0.73 -7.11 10.45
C SER A 237 0.22 -8.27 10.75
N LEU A 238 -0.22 -9.52 10.54
CA LEU A 238 0.67 -10.68 10.55
C LEU A 238 1.17 -10.92 9.13
N TRP A 239 2.46 -10.68 8.88
CA TRP A 239 3.10 -10.94 7.58
C TRP A 239 3.93 -12.24 7.57
N THR A 240 4.09 -12.87 8.72
CA THR A 240 4.89 -14.08 8.91
C THR A 240 4.46 -14.84 10.15
N SER A 241 5.02 -16.03 10.37
CA SER A 241 4.76 -16.84 11.55
C SER A 241 5.48 -16.27 12.77
N PHE A 242 4.73 -15.75 13.75
CA PHE A 242 5.23 -15.35 15.06
C PHE A 242 5.13 -16.53 16.04
N THR A 243 6.23 -16.91 16.68
CA THR A 243 6.28 -18.02 17.64
C THR A 243 6.85 -17.58 18.98
N SER A 244 6.45 -18.27 20.05
CA SER A 244 6.88 -17.95 21.40
C SER A 244 8.38 -18.20 21.59
N THR A 245 9.11 -17.18 22.05
CA THR A 245 10.57 -17.22 22.22
C THR A 245 11.01 -17.00 23.67
N ASN A 246 10.30 -16.14 24.41
CA ASN A 246 10.58 -15.89 25.82
C ASN A 246 9.29 -15.74 26.61
N ILE A 247 9.30 -16.15 27.88
CA ILE A 247 8.25 -15.86 28.83
C ILE A 247 8.89 -15.36 30.12
N GLY A 248 8.61 -14.10 30.47
CA GLY A 248 9.15 -13.48 31.68
C GLY A 248 8.72 -14.23 32.95
N ARG A 249 7.41 -14.46 33.10
CA ARG A 249 6.85 -15.27 34.19
C ARG A 249 5.54 -15.94 33.78
N VAL A 250 5.33 -17.17 34.20
CA VAL A 250 4.04 -17.87 34.17
C VAL A 250 3.71 -18.32 35.58
N THR A 251 2.55 -17.94 36.08
CA THR A 251 2.04 -18.29 37.40
C THR A 251 0.82 -19.17 37.24
N PHE A 252 0.87 -20.38 37.81
CA PHE A 252 -0.23 -21.33 37.85
C PHE A 252 -0.81 -21.38 39.27
N PHE A 253 -2.13 -21.54 39.37
CA PHE A 253 -2.85 -21.71 40.63
C PHE A 253 -3.46 -23.13 40.71
N PRO A 254 -2.69 -24.17 41.13
CA PRO A 254 -3.10 -25.56 41.01
C PRO A 254 -4.44 -25.89 41.67
N HIS A 255 -4.76 -25.24 42.79
CA HIS A 255 -6.02 -25.41 43.52
C HIS A 255 -7.26 -25.08 42.66
N SER A 256 -7.12 -24.21 41.67
CA SER A 256 -8.20 -23.80 40.76
C SER A 256 -8.46 -24.81 39.61
N PHE A 257 -7.60 -25.84 39.46
CA PHE A 257 -7.78 -26.92 38.49
C PHE A 257 -8.47 -28.16 39.08
N VAL A 258 -8.64 -28.24 40.40
CA VAL A 258 -9.16 -29.43 41.11
C VAL A 258 -10.69 -29.54 40.96
N GLY A 259 -11.18 -30.70 40.51
CA GLY A 259 -12.62 -30.99 40.34
C GLY A 259 -13.18 -30.77 38.92
N LEU A 260 -12.33 -30.50 37.94
CA LEU A 260 -12.70 -30.36 36.52
C LEU A 260 -12.84 -31.73 35.84
N ASP A 261 -13.81 -32.55 36.28
CA ASP A 261 -14.16 -33.81 35.62
C ASP A 261 -14.97 -33.60 34.32
N THR A 262 -15.20 -32.34 33.93
CA THR A 262 -15.88 -31.92 32.69
C THR A 262 -15.09 -30.81 31.97
N PRO A 263 -15.20 -30.69 30.65
CA PRO A 263 -14.53 -29.64 29.88
C PRO A 263 -15.03 -28.26 30.28
N ALA A 264 -14.32 -27.59 31.19
CA ALA A 264 -14.67 -26.27 31.68
C ALA A 264 -14.17 -25.16 30.74
N SER A 265 -15.04 -24.19 30.49
CA SER A 265 -14.73 -23.01 29.69
C SER A 265 -13.82 -22.03 30.44
N ILE A 266 -12.87 -21.43 29.74
CA ILE A 266 -12.06 -20.32 30.25
C ILE A 266 -12.20 -19.07 29.41
N THR A 267 -12.02 -17.94 30.08
CA THR A 267 -11.84 -16.63 29.49
C THR A 267 -10.36 -16.27 29.55
N VAL A 268 -9.81 -15.90 28.40
CA VAL A 268 -8.42 -15.48 28.23
C VAL A 268 -8.42 -14.01 27.82
N GLU A 269 -7.76 -13.17 28.61
CA GLU A 269 -7.60 -11.74 28.35
C GLU A 269 -6.12 -11.45 28.05
N ALA A 270 -5.82 -11.02 26.83
CA ALA A 270 -4.47 -10.70 26.40
C ALA A 270 -4.30 -9.20 26.19
N HIS A 271 -3.25 -8.64 26.80
CA HIS A 271 -2.85 -7.25 26.69
C HIS A 271 -1.48 -7.18 26.02
N LEU A 272 -1.41 -6.60 24.82
CA LEU A 272 -0.13 -6.26 24.21
C LEU A 272 0.47 -5.08 24.98
N GLN A 273 1.71 -5.23 25.45
CA GLN A 273 2.42 -4.19 26.20
C GLN A 273 3.37 -3.43 25.29
N GLU A 274 4.02 -4.14 24.37
CA GLU A 274 5.12 -3.59 23.59
C GLU A 274 5.22 -4.32 22.26
N TYR A 275 5.51 -3.56 21.21
CA TYR A 275 5.88 -4.05 19.90
C TYR A 275 7.18 -3.35 19.50
N GLU A 276 8.26 -4.12 19.42
CA GLU A 276 9.57 -3.60 19.02
C GLU A 276 9.82 -3.96 17.54
N PRO A 277 10.11 -2.95 16.68
CA PRO A 277 10.61 -3.19 15.33
C PRO A 277 11.92 -3.99 15.37
N GLY A 278 12.15 -4.87 14.40
CA GLY A 278 13.42 -5.58 14.28
C GLY A 278 14.59 -4.65 13.92
N CYS A 279 15.82 -5.15 13.87
CA CYS A 279 16.97 -4.51 13.24
C CYS A 279 17.82 -5.60 12.57
N GLU A 280 18.90 -5.26 11.85
CA GLU A 280 19.77 -6.29 11.22
C GLU A 280 20.29 -7.34 12.21
N ALA A 281 20.38 -6.99 13.51
CA ALA A 281 20.85 -7.88 14.57
C ALA A 281 19.74 -8.50 15.44
N MET A 282 18.49 -8.02 15.38
CA MET A 282 17.38 -8.49 16.24
C MET A 282 16.07 -8.63 15.46
N LEU A 283 15.34 -9.72 15.68
CA LEU A 283 14.04 -9.91 15.05
C LEU A 283 13.00 -8.97 15.68
N PRO A 284 11.95 -8.58 14.93
CA PRO A 284 10.80 -7.89 15.52
C PRO A 284 10.20 -8.74 16.65
N MET A 285 9.64 -8.10 17.67
CA MET A 285 9.03 -8.85 18.77
C MET A 285 7.74 -8.21 19.27
N ILE A 286 6.75 -9.04 19.54
CA ILE A 286 5.52 -8.67 20.25
C ILE A 286 5.60 -9.20 21.68
N LYS A 287 5.26 -8.35 22.64
CA LYS A 287 5.33 -8.68 24.06
C LYS A 287 4.03 -8.33 24.76
N GLY A 288 3.48 -9.26 25.52
CA GLY A 288 2.21 -9.05 26.21
C GLY A 288 2.03 -9.86 27.48
N ASN A 289 0.97 -9.51 28.20
CA ASN A 289 0.51 -10.20 29.40
C ASN A 289 -0.81 -10.89 29.11
N ILE A 290 -1.04 -12.03 29.73
CA ILE A 290 -2.28 -12.80 29.58
C ILE A 290 -2.80 -13.19 30.96
N ASP A 291 -4.05 -12.86 31.24
CA ASP A 291 -4.80 -13.32 32.41
C ASP A 291 -5.81 -14.39 31.97
N VAL A 292 -5.86 -15.50 32.69
CA VAL A 292 -6.77 -16.62 32.40
C VAL A 292 -7.65 -16.89 33.61
N SER A 293 -8.96 -16.84 33.42
CA SER A 293 -9.96 -17.07 34.47
C SER A 293 -10.98 -18.12 34.06
N SER A 294 -11.56 -18.80 35.05
CA SER A 294 -12.75 -19.65 34.84
C SER A 294 -13.91 -18.81 34.31
N SER A 295 -14.52 -19.23 33.21
CA SER A 295 -15.71 -18.55 32.66
C SER A 295 -16.92 -18.65 33.59
N GLU A 296 -16.95 -19.66 34.46
CA GLU A 296 -18.08 -19.91 35.37
C GLU A 296 -17.93 -19.16 36.70
N THR A 297 -16.74 -19.20 37.30
CA THR A 297 -16.49 -18.64 38.64
C THR A 297 -15.79 -17.28 38.63
N GLY A 298 -15.21 -16.88 37.50
CA GLY A 298 -14.37 -15.67 37.39
C GLY A 298 -13.04 -15.78 38.14
N GLN A 299 -12.73 -16.93 38.74
CA GLN A 299 -11.49 -17.13 39.50
C GLN A 299 -10.28 -17.23 38.55
N LEU A 300 -9.21 -16.51 38.88
CA LEU A 300 -7.94 -16.55 38.14
C LEU A 300 -7.30 -17.93 38.27
N GLN A 301 -6.93 -18.51 37.14
CA GLN A 301 -6.33 -19.85 37.04
C GLN A 301 -4.87 -19.81 36.59
N MET A 302 -4.53 -18.83 35.76
CA MET A 302 -3.17 -18.65 35.25
C MET A 302 -2.91 -17.20 34.90
N ARG A 303 -1.66 -16.78 35.07
CA ARG A 303 -1.16 -15.49 34.60
C ARG A 303 0.13 -15.67 33.84
N LEU A 304 0.25 -15.03 32.69
CA LEU A 304 1.48 -14.94 31.91
C LEU A 304 1.89 -13.48 31.83
N GLU A 305 3.15 -13.21 32.13
CA GLU A 305 3.72 -11.87 32.09
C GLU A 305 4.94 -11.86 31.16
N SER A 306 4.97 -10.86 30.28
CA SER A 306 6.02 -10.70 29.27
C SER A 306 6.19 -11.95 28.38
N LEU A 307 5.08 -12.51 27.88
CA LEU A 307 5.13 -13.46 26.77
C LEU A 307 5.66 -12.72 25.54
N THR A 308 6.77 -13.19 24.99
CA THR A 308 7.44 -12.61 23.82
C THR A 308 7.32 -13.57 22.64
N MET A 309 6.79 -13.09 21.53
CA MET A 309 6.72 -13.82 20.27
C MET A 309 7.52 -13.09 19.20
N SER A 310 8.30 -13.84 18.42
CA SER A 310 9.16 -13.29 17.36
C SER A 310 8.94 -14.06 16.05
N PRO A 311 9.18 -13.45 14.88
CA PRO A 311 9.15 -14.13 13.59
C PRO A 311 10.09 -15.33 13.51
N THR A 312 9.74 -16.32 12.69
CA THR A 312 10.64 -17.44 12.36
C THR A 312 11.70 -17.09 11.31
N ILE A 313 11.51 -15.99 10.56
CA ILE A 313 12.39 -15.53 9.48
C ILE A 313 12.75 -14.06 9.72
N SER A 314 13.99 -13.67 9.38
CA SER A 314 14.43 -12.27 9.42
C SER A 314 13.64 -11.39 8.46
N SER A 315 13.25 -10.21 8.92
CA SER A 315 12.64 -9.16 8.10
C SER A 315 13.69 -8.56 7.14
N ALA A 316 13.76 -9.10 5.92
CA ALA A 316 14.58 -8.55 4.84
C ALA A 316 13.81 -7.47 4.07
N GLU A 317 14.51 -6.59 3.36
CA GLU A 317 13.92 -5.54 2.48
C GLU A 317 12.89 -6.11 1.48
N LYS A 318 13.05 -7.37 1.06
CA LYS A 318 12.08 -8.08 0.20
C LYS A 318 10.70 -8.32 0.83
N GLN A 319 10.54 -8.08 2.13
CA GLN A 319 9.29 -8.22 2.89
C GLN A 319 8.69 -6.87 3.30
N ASP A 320 9.27 -5.76 2.82
CA ASP A 320 8.74 -4.43 3.08
C ASP A 320 7.33 -4.30 2.49
N LYS A 321 6.42 -3.67 3.24
CA LYS A 321 5.08 -3.35 2.77
C LYS A 321 5.14 -2.04 2.00
N LEU A 322 4.88 -2.09 0.70
CA LEU A 322 4.82 -0.93 -0.18
C LEU A 322 3.38 -0.39 -0.25
N MET A 323 2.91 0.23 0.83
CA MET A 323 1.52 0.69 0.96
C MET A 323 1.28 2.07 0.33
N TYR A 324 2.23 2.98 0.46
CA TYR A 324 2.11 4.37 0.01
C TYR A 324 2.47 4.51 -1.45
N LEU A 325 1.63 5.27 -2.15
CA LEU A 325 1.73 5.62 -3.55
C LEU A 325 1.67 7.14 -3.70
N LYS A 326 2.13 7.63 -4.84
CA LYS A 326 1.99 9.03 -5.25
C LYS A 326 1.62 9.15 -6.72
N MET A 327 0.81 10.16 -7.03
CA MET A 327 0.51 10.58 -8.39
C MET A 327 1.65 11.46 -8.92
N ALA A 328 2.51 10.91 -9.78
CA ALA A 328 3.60 11.63 -10.40
C ALA A 328 3.19 12.19 -11.77
N TRP A 329 2.98 13.51 -11.84
CA TRP A 329 2.80 14.22 -13.10
C TRP A 329 4.17 14.62 -13.66
N GLN A 330 4.47 14.20 -14.88
CA GLN A 330 5.71 14.60 -15.57
C GLN A 330 5.43 15.07 -16.99
N GLN A 331 6.32 15.92 -17.50
CA GLN A 331 6.25 16.43 -18.86
C GLN A 331 6.39 15.29 -19.88
N ASP A 332 5.40 15.21 -20.75
CA ASP A 332 5.37 14.33 -21.90
C ASP A 332 6.56 14.61 -22.82
N ILE A 333 7.23 13.55 -23.26
CA ILE A 333 8.37 13.65 -24.18
C ILE A 333 8.00 14.36 -25.49
N LEU A 334 6.73 14.31 -25.90
CA LEU A 334 6.23 15.03 -27.08
C LEU A 334 6.30 16.56 -26.92
N SER A 335 6.36 17.07 -25.69
CA SER A 335 6.59 18.49 -25.40
C SER A 335 8.09 18.86 -25.30
N GLY A 336 8.97 17.94 -25.68
CA GLY A 336 10.43 18.08 -25.62
C GLY A 336 11.04 17.65 -24.29
N VAL A 337 12.37 17.68 -24.22
CA VAL A 337 13.13 17.25 -23.03
C VAL A 337 13.20 18.35 -21.98
N LEU A 338 12.86 18.02 -20.74
CA LEU A 338 13.00 18.92 -19.59
C LEU A 338 14.27 18.55 -18.81
N LEU A 339 15.23 19.47 -18.76
CA LEU A 339 16.37 19.37 -17.84
C LEU A 339 15.97 19.97 -16.50
N GLU A 340 15.87 19.15 -15.45
CA GLU A 340 15.63 19.62 -14.08
C GLU A 340 16.71 20.63 -13.68
N GLN A 341 16.32 21.89 -13.44
CA GLN A 341 17.17 22.91 -12.84
C GLN A 341 16.89 22.91 -11.34
N ASN A 342 17.65 22.12 -10.57
CA ASN A 342 17.63 22.09 -9.10
C ASN A 342 16.31 21.67 -8.44
N ASP A 343 16.02 20.36 -8.40
CA ASP A 343 15.13 19.82 -7.35
C ASP A 343 15.95 19.11 -6.26
N ASN A 344 15.68 19.48 -5.01
CA ASN A 344 16.29 18.96 -3.77
C ASN A 344 15.92 17.49 -3.47
N THR A 345 15.46 16.71 -4.45
CA THR A 345 15.19 15.28 -4.29
C THR A 345 16.48 14.48 -4.49
N SER A 346 17.14 14.22 -3.36
CA SER A 346 18.01 13.08 -3.03
C SER A 346 19.19 12.65 -3.91
N CYS A 347 19.59 13.36 -4.96
CA CYS A 347 20.77 12.95 -5.73
C CYS A 347 21.94 13.93 -5.57
N HIS A 348 22.65 13.79 -4.45
CA HIS A 348 24.08 14.15 -4.38
C HIS A 348 24.94 13.38 -5.41
N GLU A 349 24.36 12.43 -6.15
CA GLU A 349 25.02 11.51 -7.11
C GLU A 349 25.25 12.08 -8.52
N TRP A 350 24.66 13.23 -8.88
CA TRP A 350 24.86 13.82 -10.23
C TRP A 350 26.17 14.61 -10.38
N LEU A 351 26.92 14.78 -9.29
CA LEU A 351 28.23 15.43 -9.25
C LEU A 351 29.28 14.58 -9.99
N GLY A 352 29.35 14.73 -11.32
CA GLY A 352 30.34 14.03 -12.16
C GLY A 352 29.92 13.81 -13.61
N PHE A 353 28.62 13.93 -13.92
CA PHE A 353 28.12 13.73 -15.29
C PHE A 353 28.34 14.94 -16.20
N SER A 354 28.69 14.66 -17.46
CA SER A 354 28.66 15.69 -18.51
C SER A 354 27.23 16.20 -18.72
N HIS A 355 27.08 17.42 -19.24
CA HIS A 355 25.75 17.97 -19.56
C HIS A 355 25.00 17.11 -20.61
N GLY A 356 25.73 16.42 -21.49
CA GLY A 356 25.15 15.51 -22.47
C GLY A 356 24.58 14.25 -21.82
N HIS A 357 25.29 13.64 -20.86
CA HIS A 357 24.79 12.47 -20.14
C HIS A 357 23.54 12.79 -19.31
N ARG A 358 23.50 13.96 -18.65
CA ARG A 358 22.30 14.42 -17.94
C ARG A 358 21.09 14.57 -18.86
N PHE A 359 21.29 15.04 -20.09
CA PHE A 359 20.21 15.12 -21.08
C PHE A 359 19.73 13.75 -21.54
N ILE A 360 20.65 12.81 -21.79
CA ILE A 360 20.28 11.42 -22.14
C ILE A 360 19.42 10.83 -21.03
N LEU A 361 19.86 10.95 -19.77
CA LEU A 361 19.13 10.41 -18.61
C LEU A 361 17.76 11.05 -18.44
N ALA A 362 17.67 12.39 -18.53
CA ALA A 362 16.39 13.10 -18.45
C ALA A 362 15.43 12.68 -19.56
N ALA A 363 15.91 12.61 -20.82
CA ALA A 363 15.10 12.18 -21.95
C ALA A 363 14.64 10.73 -21.79
N THR A 364 15.53 9.81 -21.41
CA THR A 364 15.17 8.41 -21.19
C THR A 364 14.18 8.26 -20.04
N ARG A 365 14.32 9.03 -18.96
CA ARG A 365 13.38 9.03 -17.83
C ARG A 365 11.99 9.54 -18.23
N GLN A 366 11.90 10.59 -19.06
CA GLN A 366 10.62 11.06 -19.58
C GLN A 366 9.99 10.04 -20.55
N ILE A 367 10.79 9.41 -21.40
CA ILE A 367 10.33 8.32 -22.29
C ILE A 367 9.84 7.14 -21.45
N SER A 368 10.56 6.73 -20.40
CA SER A 368 10.19 5.60 -19.55
C SER A 368 8.97 5.90 -18.68
N HIS A 369 8.77 7.16 -18.29
CA HIS A 369 7.55 7.60 -17.61
C HIS A 369 6.33 7.33 -18.49
N ARG A 370 6.41 7.66 -19.79
CA ARG A 370 5.36 7.38 -20.76
C ARG A 370 5.23 5.91 -21.11
N TYR A 371 6.34 5.25 -21.46
CA TYR A 371 6.39 3.89 -21.97
C TYR A 371 7.19 2.99 -21.02
N ARG A 372 6.54 2.02 -20.38
CA ARG A 372 7.24 1.04 -19.53
C ARG A 372 7.76 -0.15 -20.34
N LYS A 373 8.66 -0.93 -19.72
CA LYS A 373 9.29 -2.15 -20.24
C LYS A 373 10.12 -1.84 -21.50
N LEU A 374 10.81 -0.70 -21.51
CA LEU A 374 11.62 -0.24 -22.62
C LEU A 374 12.69 -1.27 -23.01
N LYS A 375 12.79 -1.54 -24.30
CA LYS A 375 13.92 -2.23 -24.93
C LYS A 375 14.89 -1.18 -25.46
N ILE A 376 16.02 -1.03 -24.78
CA ILE A 376 17.04 -0.02 -25.11
C ILE A 376 18.20 -0.69 -25.84
N LEU A 377 18.60 -0.11 -26.97
CA LEU A 377 19.84 -0.47 -27.68
C LEU A 377 20.84 0.70 -27.60
N GLN A 378 21.98 0.45 -26.99
CA GLN A 378 23.09 1.39 -26.98
C GLN A 378 24.10 1.01 -28.06
N ILE A 379 24.47 1.96 -28.91
CA ILE A 379 25.47 1.81 -29.96
C ILE A 379 26.68 2.69 -29.62
N GLY A 380 27.85 2.08 -29.51
CA GLY A 380 29.12 2.76 -29.26
C GLY A 380 29.52 2.83 -27.78
N THR A 381 30.76 3.29 -27.55
CA THR A 381 31.44 3.14 -26.26
C THR A 381 30.99 4.18 -25.24
N SER A 382 30.29 3.71 -24.21
CA SER A 382 29.81 4.49 -23.06
C SER A 382 30.71 4.37 -21.84
N PRO A 383 30.81 5.39 -20.97
CA PRO A 383 31.34 5.21 -19.63
C PRO A 383 30.45 4.29 -18.79
N ILE A 384 31.07 3.41 -18.01
CA ILE A 384 30.38 2.45 -17.12
C ILE A 384 29.39 3.16 -16.19
N HIS A 385 29.75 4.33 -15.66
CA HIS A 385 28.92 5.10 -14.75
C HIS A 385 27.59 5.57 -15.38
N LEU A 386 27.52 5.77 -16.71
CA LEU A 386 26.25 6.11 -17.37
C LEU A 386 25.32 4.91 -17.40
N VAL A 387 25.84 3.72 -17.72
CA VAL A 387 25.03 2.49 -17.72
C VAL A 387 24.56 2.15 -16.31
N GLN A 388 25.42 2.31 -15.30
CA GLN A 388 25.04 2.14 -13.89
C GLN A 388 23.91 3.10 -13.48
N ALA A 389 24.04 4.39 -13.81
CA ALA A 389 22.98 5.36 -13.52
C ALA A 389 21.69 5.04 -14.25
N MET A 390 21.73 4.60 -15.52
CA MET A 390 20.52 4.16 -16.23
C MET A 390 19.86 2.96 -15.56
N CYS A 391 20.64 1.95 -15.17
CA CYS A 391 20.12 0.78 -14.46
C CYS A 391 19.54 1.13 -13.09
N GLN A 392 20.15 2.06 -12.36
CA GLN A 392 19.68 2.51 -11.05
C GLN A 392 18.41 3.38 -11.16
N ASP A 393 18.39 4.34 -12.10
CA ASP A 393 17.27 5.28 -12.28
C ASP A 393 16.02 4.61 -12.86
N LEU A 394 16.22 3.77 -13.89
CA LEU A 394 15.12 3.20 -14.64
C LEU A 394 14.68 1.86 -14.07
N GLY A 395 15.61 1.05 -13.54
CA GLY A 395 15.30 -0.24 -12.91
C GLY A 395 14.33 -1.09 -13.74
N GLU A 396 13.20 -1.45 -13.13
CA GLU A 396 12.11 -2.24 -13.74
C GLU A 396 11.32 -1.53 -14.84
N ALA A 397 11.57 -0.24 -15.10
CA ALA A 397 10.99 0.45 -16.25
C ALA A 397 11.60 -0.04 -17.58
N MET A 398 12.74 -0.75 -17.54
CA MET A 398 13.37 -1.38 -18.70
C MET A 398 13.12 -2.88 -18.72
N SER A 399 12.87 -3.44 -19.91
CA SER A 399 12.80 -4.90 -20.11
C SER A 399 14.16 -5.48 -20.50
N SER A 400 14.94 -4.76 -21.32
CA SER A 400 16.27 -5.16 -21.71
C SER A 400 17.15 -3.96 -22.04
N TYR A 401 18.44 -4.09 -21.74
CA TYR A 401 19.45 -3.12 -22.14
C TYR A 401 20.51 -3.85 -22.96
N THR A 402 20.56 -3.58 -24.26
CA THR A 402 21.48 -4.23 -25.20
C THR A 402 22.59 -3.26 -25.57
N ILE A 403 23.84 -3.69 -25.43
CA ILE A 403 25.02 -2.90 -25.78
C ILE A 403 25.67 -3.50 -27.01
N MET A 404 25.93 -2.64 -27.98
CA MET A 404 26.60 -2.97 -29.23
C MET A 404 27.85 -2.09 -29.36
N ASP A 405 29.02 -2.70 -29.43
CA ASP A 405 30.31 -2.01 -29.58
C ASP A 405 31.23 -2.82 -30.52
N THR A 406 32.21 -2.15 -31.12
CA THR A 406 33.25 -2.74 -32.00
C THR A 406 34.56 -3.06 -31.25
N SER A 407 34.66 -2.68 -29.97
CA SER A 407 35.86 -2.84 -29.14
C SER A 407 35.74 -4.00 -28.16
N ASP A 408 36.48 -5.09 -28.42
CA ASP A 408 36.59 -6.25 -27.52
C ASP A 408 36.95 -5.88 -26.08
N ARG A 409 37.78 -4.84 -25.90
CA ARG A 409 38.20 -4.36 -24.58
C ARG A 409 37.05 -3.72 -23.81
N ALA A 410 36.25 -2.87 -24.47
CA ALA A 410 35.09 -2.23 -23.85
C ALA A 410 34.01 -3.27 -23.51
N ILE A 411 33.79 -4.23 -24.40
CA ILE A 411 32.87 -5.36 -24.21
C ILE A 411 33.28 -6.20 -22.98
N ALA A 412 34.56 -6.53 -22.85
CA ALA A 412 35.08 -7.30 -21.72
C ALA A 412 34.93 -6.56 -20.38
N GLU A 413 35.19 -5.25 -20.37
CA GLU A 413 35.03 -4.40 -19.18
C GLU A 413 33.55 -4.30 -18.76
N MET A 414 32.64 -4.10 -19.71
CA MET A 414 31.20 -4.06 -19.46
C MET A 414 30.67 -5.39 -18.93
N ARG A 415 31.06 -6.54 -19.54
CA ARG A 415 30.66 -7.87 -19.07
C ARG A 415 31.12 -8.13 -17.62
N ARG A 416 32.29 -7.62 -17.23
CA ARG A 416 32.80 -7.74 -15.85
C ARG A 416 31.91 -7.01 -14.85
N VAL A 417 31.42 -5.81 -15.21
CA VAL A 417 30.51 -5.02 -14.38
C VAL A 417 29.16 -5.73 -14.23
N THR A 418 28.60 -6.25 -15.33
CA THR A 418 27.34 -7.01 -15.36
C THR A 418 27.33 -8.23 -14.43
N ILE A 419 28.45 -8.93 -14.30
CA ILE A 419 28.56 -10.13 -13.45
C ILE A 419 28.82 -9.78 -11.98
N SER A 420 29.49 -8.65 -11.73
CA SER A 420 29.87 -8.22 -10.37
C SER A 420 28.74 -7.58 -9.57
N HIS A 421 27.70 -7.09 -10.25
CA HIS A 421 26.54 -6.46 -9.64
C HIS A 421 25.33 -7.30 -10.06
N ASP A 422 24.61 -7.85 -9.10
CA ASP A 422 23.41 -8.68 -9.31
C ASP A 422 22.27 -7.79 -9.85
N LEU A 423 22.40 -7.35 -11.10
CA LEU A 423 21.50 -6.38 -11.72
C LEU A 423 20.21 -7.09 -12.16
N PRO A 424 19.03 -6.55 -11.83
CA PRO A 424 17.74 -7.20 -12.08
C PRO A 424 17.31 -7.22 -13.57
N ILE A 425 18.17 -6.78 -14.50
CA ILE A 425 17.81 -6.49 -15.89
C ILE A 425 18.61 -7.37 -16.84
N LYS A 426 17.97 -7.81 -17.93
CA LYS A 426 18.64 -8.53 -19.03
C LYS A 426 19.60 -7.59 -19.76
N LEU A 427 20.87 -7.63 -19.35
CA LEU A 427 21.97 -6.90 -19.99
C LEU A 427 22.68 -7.82 -20.98
N GLU A 428 22.60 -7.49 -22.27
CA GLU A 428 23.22 -8.26 -23.35
C GLU A 428 24.31 -7.43 -24.02
N VAL A 429 25.43 -8.07 -24.36
CA VAL A 429 26.53 -7.43 -25.09
C VAL A 429 26.80 -8.19 -26.39
N LEU A 430 26.49 -7.54 -27.51
CA LEU A 430 26.62 -8.06 -28.87
C LEU A 430 27.90 -7.53 -29.52
N ASP A 431 28.59 -8.42 -30.23
CA ASP A 431 29.82 -8.12 -30.99
C ASP A 431 29.48 -7.81 -32.45
N ILE A 432 30.08 -6.77 -33.03
CA ILE A 432 29.97 -6.45 -34.45
C ILE A 432 31.27 -6.85 -35.15
N PRO A 433 31.25 -7.80 -36.10
CA PRO A 433 32.41 -8.11 -36.91
C PRO A 433 32.84 -6.88 -37.73
N LYS A 434 34.12 -6.53 -37.71
CA LYS A 434 34.70 -5.31 -38.31
C LYS A 434 34.51 -5.14 -39.82
N ASP A 435 34.03 -6.17 -40.54
CA ASP A 435 33.98 -6.19 -42.00
C ASP A 435 32.57 -6.32 -42.61
N VAL A 436 31.48 -6.21 -41.81
CA VAL A 436 30.11 -6.33 -42.33
C VAL A 436 29.51 -4.95 -42.58
N GLY A 437 29.86 -4.37 -43.72
CA GLY A 437 28.93 -3.47 -44.39
C GLY A 437 27.68 -4.25 -44.73
N ILE A 438 26.51 -3.76 -44.29
CA ILE A 438 25.17 -4.30 -44.57
C ILE A 438 24.78 -5.51 -43.70
N LEU A 439 23.91 -5.28 -42.72
CA LEU A 439 23.10 -6.32 -42.07
C LEU A 439 21.99 -6.84 -43.01
N TYR A 440 22.40 -7.40 -44.15
CA TYR A 440 21.57 -8.22 -45.03
C TYR A 440 22.42 -9.37 -45.57
N GLU A 441 23.04 -10.16 -44.70
CA GLU A 441 23.31 -11.55 -45.08
C GLU A 441 23.32 -12.45 -43.84
N SER A 442 22.33 -13.34 -43.84
CA SER A 442 22.19 -14.45 -42.90
C SER A 442 23.47 -15.28 -42.93
N THR A 443 24.24 -15.28 -41.85
CA THR A 443 24.73 -16.48 -41.15
C THR A 443 25.68 -16.05 -40.03
N ALA A 444 25.39 -16.49 -38.79
CA ALA A 444 26.28 -16.51 -37.61
C ALA A 444 26.13 -15.46 -36.49
N LEU A 445 25.11 -14.59 -36.48
CA LEU A 445 24.66 -13.88 -35.26
C LEU A 445 23.19 -14.23 -35.00
N SER A 446 22.80 -14.40 -33.74
CA SER A 446 21.38 -14.45 -33.36
C SER A 446 20.70 -13.26 -34.04
N PRO A 447 19.67 -13.46 -34.89
CA PRO A 447 19.11 -12.36 -35.66
C PRO A 447 18.59 -11.33 -34.67
N ILE A 448 19.20 -10.14 -34.67
CA ILE A 448 18.62 -9.00 -33.98
C ILE A 448 17.32 -8.70 -34.73
N ASP A 449 16.19 -8.97 -34.10
CA ASP A 449 14.88 -8.77 -34.72
C ASP A 449 14.74 -7.30 -35.13
N LEU A 450 14.52 -7.07 -36.43
CA LEU A 450 14.22 -5.74 -36.96
C LEU A 450 12.94 -5.21 -36.28
N SER A 451 12.89 -3.90 -36.04
CA SER A 451 11.77 -3.20 -35.38
C SER A 451 11.41 -3.72 -33.99
N SER A 452 12.41 -4.11 -33.19
CA SER A 452 12.21 -4.66 -31.85
C SER A 452 12.49 -3.68 -30.71
N PHE A 453 13.25 -2.60 -30.95
CA PHE A 453 13.68 -1.66 -29.93
C PHE A 453 12.78 -0.42 -29.84
N ASP A 454 12.64 0.10 -28.62
CA ASP A 454 11.83 1.28 -28.31
C ASP A 454 12.70 2.56 -28.30
N LEU A 455 13.95 2.43 -27.88
CA LEU A 455 14.92 3.53 -27.78
C LEU A 455 16.30 3.08 -28.24
N ILE A 456 16.95 3.88 -29.10
CA ILE A 456 18.36 3.76 -29.44
C ILE A 456 19.15 4.92 -28.83
N ILE A 457 20.27 4.61 -28.20
CA ILE A 457 21.26 5.58 -27.70
C ILE A 457 22.54 5.42 -28.51
N ALA A 458 22.78 6.33 -29.45
CA ALA A 458 23.96 6.34 -30.31
C ALA A 458 25.02 7.30 -29.76
N LEU A 459 26.13 6.73 -29.26
CA LEU A 459 27.22 7.47 -28.64
C LEU A 459 28.42 7.62 -29.60
N LYS A 460 29.08 8.79 -29.58
CA LYS A 460 30.28 9.13 -30.37
C LYS A 460 30.13 8.92 -31.88
N THR A 461 29.00 9.30 -32.47
CA THR A 461 28.88 9.31 -33.93
C THR A 461 29.78 10.41 -34.49
N SER A 462 30.79 10.02 -35.27
CA SER A 462 31.56 10.96 -36.12
C SER A 462 30.78 11.18 -37.42
N ARG A 463 31.11 12.23 -38.18
CA ARG A 463 30.46 12.47 -39.50
C ARG A 463 30.69 11.31 -40.50
N ASP A 464 31.70 10.46 -40.28
CA ASP A 464 32.20 9.50 -41.29
C ASP A 464 32.11 8.00 -40.93
N GLU A 465 31.86 7.54 -39.69
CA GLU A 465 31.78 6.10 -39.38
C GLU A 465 30.82 5.73 -38.22
N SER A 466 29.88 4.78 -38.47
CA SER A 466 29.99 3.35 -38.09
C SER A 466 28.67 2.54 -38.27
N VAL A 467 27.49 3.17 -38.20
CA VAL A 467 26.19 2.55 -38.54
C VAL A 467 25.29 3.57 -39.28
N PRO A 468 24.76 3.28 -40.49
CA PRO A 468 23.86 4.18 -41.20
C PRO A 468 22.58 4.50 -40.41
N LEU A 469 22.11 5.76 -40.46
CA LEU A 469 20.85 6.18 -39.82
C LEU A 469 19.65 5.32 -40.28
N GLU A 470 19.67 4.87 -41.54
CA GLU A 470 18.66 3.96 -42.10
C GLU A 470 18.65 2.59 -41.42
N SER A 471 19.81 2.07 -41.02
CA SER A 471 19.91 0.82 -40.26
C SER A 471 19.40 1.00 -38.83
N MET A 472 19.73 2.13 -38.18
CA MET A 472 19.17 2.47 -36.87
C MET A 472 17.65 2.61 -36.92
N ARG A 473 17.13 3.21 -38.00
CA ARG A 473 15.68 3.30 -38.25
C ARG A 473 15.04 1.91 -38.37
N GLY A 474 15.71 0.95 -39.00
CA GLY A 474 15.24 -0.43 -39.16
C GLY A 474 15.14 -1.23 -37.85
N PHE A 475 15.95 -0.90 -36.84
CA PHE A 475 15.90 -1.54 -35.53
C PHE A 475 14.80 -0.99 -34.61
N LEU A 476 14.43 0.28 -34.78
CA LEU A 476 13.39 0.92 -33.99
C LEU A 476 11.99 0.52 -34.47
N LYS A 477 11.09 0.32 -33.52
CA LYS A 477 9.65 0.34 -33.78
C LYS A 477 9.24 1.68 -34.41
N GLN A 478 8.12 1.70 -35.12
CA GLN A 478 7.49 2.95 -35.53
C GLN A 478 7.19 3.77 -34.27
N GLY A 479 7.56 5.06 -34.24
CA GLY A 479 7.43 5.88 -33.03
C GLY A 479 8.52 5.65 -31.97
N GLY A 480 9.47 4.75 -32.19
CA GLY A 480 10.66 4.59 -31.34
C GLY A 480 11.55 5.84 -31.34
N PHE A 481 12.39 6.00 -30.32
CA PHE A 481 13.20 7.20 -30.12
C PHE A 481 14.68 6.96 -30.44
N LEU A 482 15.36 7.99 -30.92
CA LEU A 482 16.80 8.04 -31.13
C LEU A 482 17.40 9.19 -30.33
N LEU A 483 18.31 8.85 -29.40
CA LEU A 483 19.19 9.79 -28.72
C LEU A 483 20.59 9.67 -29.32
N MET A 484 21.04 10.72 -30.02
CA MET A 484 22.32 10.70 -30.74
C MET A 484 23.26 11.77 -30.20
N THR A 485 24.48 11.37 -29.82
CA THR A 485 25.54 12.32 -29.46
C THR A 485 26.42 12.62 -30.66
N VAL A 486 26.48 13.88 -31.07
CA VAL A 486 27.30 14.34 -32.19
C VAL A 486 28.53 15.04 -31.66
N THR A 487 29.71 14.57 -32.08
CA THR A 487 30.99 15.22 -31.76
C THR A 487 31.45 16.07 -32.94
N VAL A 488 31.74 17.34 -32.69
CA VAL A 488 32.25 18.26 -33.71
C VAL A 488 33.75 18.42 -33.49
N THR A 489 34.54 17.90 -34.42
CA THR A 489 36.01 17.82 -34.34
C THR A 489 36.72 19.15 -34.63
N GLU A 490 36.06 20.09 -35.31
CA GLU A 490 36.61 21.41 -35.66
C GLU A 490 35.94 22.54 -34.88
N ALA A 491 36.67 23.64 -34.65
CA ALA A 491 36.14 24.83 -33.99
C ALA A 491 35.18 25.59 -34.93
N ILE A 492 33.93 25.13 -35.03
CA ILE A 492 32.91 25.73 -35.91
C ILE A 492 32.44 27.09 -35.33
N PRO A 493 32.40 28.17 -36.14
CA PRO A 493 31.78 29.45 -35.75
C PRO A 493 30.29 29.30 -35.40
N PRO A 494 29.71 30.13 -34.51
CA PRO A 494 28.30 30.04 -34.10
C PRO A 494 27.30 30.05 -35.27
N GLU A 495 27.61 30.76 -36.36
CA GLU A 495 26.77 30.84 -37.55
C GLU A 495 26.78 29.55 -38.41
N ALA A 496 27.89 28.81 -38.40
CA ALA A 496 28.05 27.55 -39.12
C ALA A 496 27.49 26.34 -38.34
N THR A 497 27.30 26.47 -37.02
CA THR A 497 26.60 25.46 -36.21
C THR A 497 25.11 25.38 -36.50
N ASP A 498 24.44 26.49 -36.82
CA ASP A 498 23.01 26.47 -37.18
C ASP A 498 22.80 25.82 -38.56
N THR A 499 23.75 25.99 -39.47
CA THR A 499 23.79 25.27 -40.76
C THR A 499 23.99 23.78 -40.53
N THR A 500 24.90 23.40 -39.63
CA THR A 500 25.14 21.99 -39.24
C THR A 500 23.91 21.34 -38.62
N CYS A 501 23.19 22.02 -37.73
CA CYS A 501 21.94 21.50 -37.17
C CYS A 501 20.84 21.36 -38.23
N LYS A 502 20.75 22.28 -39.20
CA LYS A 502 19.83 22.16 -40.35
C LYS A 502 20.18 20.97 -41.25
N GLU A 503 21.47 20.75 -41.52
CA GLU A 503 21.95 19.58 -42.26
C GLU A 503 21.57 18.29 -41.53
N ILE A 504 21.84 18.19 -40.22
CA ILE A 504 21.49 17.00 -39.42
C ILE A 504 19.97 16.80 -39.36
N HIS A 505 19.19 17.87 -39.21
CA HIS A 505 17.73 17.82 -39.26
C HIS A 505 17.24 17.20 -40.57
N GLN A 506 17.78 17.64 -41.72
CA GLN A 506 17.42 17.09 -43.03
C GLN A 506 17.92 15.65 -43.23
N MET A 507 19.11 15.31 -42.71
CA MET A 507 19.63 13.93 -42.76
C MET A 507 18.73 12.97 -41.98
N LEU A 508 18.30 13.35 -40.77
CA LEU A 508 17.38 12.57 -39.96
C LEU A 508 16.02 12.40 -40.66
N GLN A 509 15.49 13.46 -41.27
CA GLN A 509 14.25 13.39 -42.06
C GLN A 509 14.36 12.43 -43.24
N ARG A 510 15.46 12.48 -44.01
CA ARG A 510 15.69 11.56 -45.14
C ARG A 510 15.80 10.10 -44.68
N ALA A 511 16.35 9.87 -43.49
CA ALA A 511 16.46 8.54 -42.90
C ALA A 511 15.15 8.05 -42.22
N GLY A 512 14.03 8.77 -42.35
CA GLY A 512 12.74 8.36 -41.82
C GLY A 512 12.50 8.70 -40.34
N PHE A 513 13.12 9.77 -39.85
CA PHE A 513 12.89 10.34 -38.52
C PHE A 513 12.25 11.74 -38.56
N SER A 514 11.85 12.27 -37.39
CA SER A 514 11.23 13.60 -37.26
C SER A 514 12.17 14.77 -37.50
N GLY A 515 13.48 14.54 -37.43
CA GLY A 515 14.47 15.61 -37.47
C GLY A 515 15.03 15.86 -36.07
N VAL A 516 15.13 17.12 -35.66
CA VAL A 516 15.68 17.50 -34.35
C VAL A 516 14.54 17.99 -33.48
N ASP A 517 14.03 17.11 -32.61
CA ASP A 517 12.90 17.41 -31.72
C ASP A 517 13.36 18.14 -30.45
N SER A 518 14.54 17.80 -29.94
CA SER A 518 15.18 18.50 -28.83
C SER A 518 16.70 18.45 -28.99
N LEU A 519 17.36 19.53 -28.59
CA LEU A 519 18.80 19.71 -28.76
C LEU A 519 19.41 20.27 -27.48
N GLN A 520 20.37 19.54 -26.90
CA GLN A 520 21.20 20.06 -25.83
C GLN A 520 22.56 20.52 -26.34
N ARG A 521 22.92 21.77 -25.99
CA ARG A 521 24.14 22.43 -26.45
C ARG A 521 24.85 23.18 -25.33
N LYS A 522 26.17 22.96 -25.19
CA LYS A 522 27.06 23.80 -24.38
C LYS A 522 27.73 24.84 -25.28
N ARG A 523 27.89 26.08 -24.81
CA ARG A 523 28.50 27.20 -25.55
C ARG A 523 30.05 27.25 -25.44
N GLU A 524 30.72 26.13 -25.17
CA GLU A 524 32.19 26.08 -25.01
C GLU A 524 32.90 25.39 -26.21
N LYS A 525 34.19 25.66 -26.42
CA LYS A 525 34.99 25.06 -27.51
C LYS A 525 35.14 23.54 -27.30
N GLY A 526 34.89 22.74 -28.34
CA GLY A 526 34.99 21.27 -28.31
C GLY A 526 33.76 20.53 -27.77
N SER A 527 32.59 21.17 -27.73
CA SER A 527 31.37 20.60 -27.15
C SER A 527 30.71 19.55 -28.06
N SER A 528 30.34 18.40 -27.49
CA SER A 528 29.39 17.46 -28.08
C SER A 528 27.95 17.95 -27.92
N PHE A 529 27.09 17.68 -28.89
CA PHE A 529 25.64 17.93 -28.81
C PHE A 529 24.88 16.63 -28.62
N VAL A 530 23.73 16.69 -27.97
CA VAL A 530 22.80 15.54 -27.89
C VAL A 530 21.50 15.93 -28.57
N ILE A 531 21.05 15.08 -29.48
CA ILE A 531 19.83 15.25 -30.27
C ILE A 531 18.84 14.16 -29.89
N LEU A 532 17.59 14.54 -29.69
CA LEU A 532 16.45 13.64 -29.65
C LEU A 532 15.72 13.71 -31.00
N SER A 533 15.36 12.54 -31.53
CA SER A 533 14.57 12.37 -32.75
C SER A 533 13.65 11.16 -32.59
N GLN A 534 12.52 11.13 -33.30
CA GLN A 534 11.56 10.02 -33.28
C GLN A 534 11.47 9.36 -34.66
N ALA A 535 11.39 8.03 -34.69
CA ALA A 535 11.18 7.24 -35.89
C ALA A 535 9.76 7.47 -36.44
N LEU A 536 9.66 7.89 -37.70
CA LEU A 536 8.38 8.25 -38.31
C LEU A 536 7.88 7.23 -39.33
N ASP A 537 6.57 7.23 -39.48
CA ASP A 537 5.78 6.75 -40.62
C ASP A 537 4.55 7.67 -40.78
N ASP A 538 3.66 7.39 -41.72
CA ASP A 538 2.47 8.24 -41.96
C ASP A 538 1.56 8.31 -40.72
N GLN A 539 1.48 7.22 -39.94
CA GLN A 539 0.64 7.11 -38.77
C GLN A 539 1.18 7.97 -37.61
N VAL A 540 2.45 7.79 -37.23
CA VAL A 540 3.12 8.55 -36.17
C VAL A 540 3.25 10.02 -36.55
N SER A 541 3.48 10.35 -37.82
CA SER A 541 3.52 11.75 -38.29
C SER A 541 2.20 12.46 -38.02
N PHE A 542 1.07 11.82 -38.34
CA PHE A 542 -0.26 12.34 -38.02
C PHE A 542 -0.48 12.49 -36.51
N LEU A 543 -0.13 11.47 -35.71
CA LEU A 543 -0.36 11.51 -34.26
C LEU A 543 0.46 12.60 -33.56
N ARG A 544 1.65 12.93 -34.07
CA ARG A 544 2.48 14.02 -33.55
C ARG A 544 1.89 15.38 -33.92
N ALA A 545 1.65 15.61 -35.21
CA ALA A 545 1.20 16.90 -35.75
C ALA A 545 -0.03 16.70 -36.68
N PRO A 546 -1.25 16.56 -36.13
CA PRO A 546 -2.46 16.24 -36.90
C PRO A 546 -2.81 17.25 -38.00
N PHE A 547 -2.37 18.50 -37.86
CA PHE A 547 -2.64 19.57 -38.82
C PHE A 547 -1.55 19.73 -39.89
N GLU A 548 -0.36 19.16 -39.68
CA GLU A 548 0.76 19.25 -40.63
C GLU A 548 0.89 17.99 -41.50
N SER A 549 0.21 16.90 -41.11
CA SER A 549 0.29 15.59 -41.74
C SER A 549 -1.06 15.13 -42.28
N THR A 550 -1.01 14.26 -43.28
CA THR A 550 -2.22 13.66 -43.88
C THR A 550 -2.69 12.50 -43.00
N PRO A 551 -3.96 12.44 -42.55
CA PRO A 551 -4.49 11.30 -41.80
C PRO A 551 -4.37 9.99 -42.59
N ALA A 552 -3.86 8.95 -41.94
CA ALA A 552 -3.77 7.59 -42.50
C ALA A 552 -5.06 6.76 -42.34
N PHE A 553 -6.20 7.40 -42.04
CA PHE A 553 -7.51 6.77 -41.84
C PHE A 553 -8.65 7.53 -42.54
N SER A 554 -9.83 6.90 -42.64
CA SER A 554 -11.04 7.50 -43.27
C SER A 554 -11.49 8.77 -42.55
N ARG A 555 -11.59 9.89 -43.24
CA ARG A 555 -11.97 11.20 -42.66
C ARG A 555 -13.50 11.40 -42.52
N GLY A 556 -14.27 10.34 -42.71
CA GLY A 556 -15.73 10.34 -42.56
C GLY A 556 -16.18 9.86 -41.17
N GLY A 557 -17.43 10.14 -40.83
CA GLY A 557 -18.04 9.91 -39.52
C GLY A 557 -18.68 11.20 -38.97
N SER A 558 -19.45 11.08 -37.89
CA SER A 558 -20.05 12.23 -37.19
C SER A 558 -19.26 12.55 -35.91
N LEU A 559 -18.80 13.79 -35.80
CA LEU A 559 -18.14 14.33 -34.61
C LEU A 559 -19.10 15.26 -33.89
N LEU A 560 -19.15 15.18 -32.56
CA LEU A 560 -20.00 16.03 -31.74
C LEU A 560 -19.15 16.93 -30.85
N VAL A 561 -19.36 18.23 -30.91
CA VAL A 561 -18.76 19.21 -29.98
C VAL A 561 -19.86 19.80 -29.10
N ILE A 562 -19.65 19.75 -27.79
CA ILE A 562 -20.62 20.17 -26.78
C ILE A 562 -20.03 21.33 -25.97
N GLY A 563 -20.73 22.46 -25.92
CA GLY A 563 -20.37 23.64 -25.14
C GLY A 563 -20.64 24.94 -25.90
N GLY A 564 -20.26 26.08 -25.33
CA GLY A 564 -20.49 27.38 -25.91
C GLY A 564 -21.74 28.06 -25.36
N LEU A 565 -22.06 27.87 -24.08
CA LEU A 565 -23.05 28.73 -23.41
C LEU A 565 -22.49 30.14 -23.19
N SER A 566 -21.22 30.24 -22.80
CA SER A 566 -20.54 31.52 -22.64
C SER A 566 -19.99 32.05 -23.98
N GLN A 567 -19.88 33.37 -24.12
CA GLN A 567 -19.31 33.98 -25.32
C GLN A 567 -17.86 33.56 -25.56
N ASN A 568 -17.09 33.33 -24.50
CA ASN A 568 -15.69 32.93 -24.58
C ASN A 568 -15.56 31.51 -25.16
N THR A 569 -16.35 30.56 -24.65
CA THR A 569 -16.35 29.19 -25.17
C THR A 569 -16.90 29.12 -26.59
N LYS A 570 -17.85 29.98 -26.99
CA LYS A 570 -18.28 30.08 -28.40
C LYS A 570 -17.13 30.46 -29.33
N LEU A 571 -16.36 31.50 -28.98
CA LEU A 571 -15.19 31.90 -29.76
C LEU A 571 -14.14 30.79 -29.81
N PHE A 572 -13.93 30.11 -28.67
CA PHE A 572 -13.05 28.95 -28.58
C PHE A 572 -13.48 27.82 -29.53
N ILE A 573 -14.78 27.54 -29.57
CA ILE A 573 -15.39 26.54 -30.45
C ILE A 573 -15.29 26.93 -31.93
N GLU A 574 -15.51 28.19 -32.30
CA GLU A 574 -15.38 28.67 -33.68
C GLU A 574 -13.97 28.42 -34.22
N ILE A 575 -12.95 28.65 -33.39
CA ILE A 575 -11.55 28.37 -33.74
C ILE A 575 -11.35 26.85 -33.91
N ILE A 576 -11.83 26.03 -32.96
CA ILE A 576 -11.73 24.57 -33.05
C ILE A 576 -12.44 24.05 -34.31
N GLU A 577 -13.66 24.48 -34.59
CA GLU A 577 -14.42 24.10 -35.78
C GLU A 577 -13.64 24.42 -37.05
N SER A 578 -13.08 25.63 -37.16
CA SER A 578 -12.28 26.03 -38.32
C SER A 578 -11.08 25.10 -38.54
N ARG A 579 -10.45 24.64 -37.45
CA ARG A 579 -9.30 23.73 -37.48
C ARG A 579 -9.72 22.31 -37.83
N LEU A 580 -10.77 21.78 -37.21
CA LEU A 580 -11.26 20.42 -37.46
C LEU A 580 -11.71 20.25 -38.91
N ARG A 581 -12.38 21.25 -39.51
CA ARG A 581 -12.78 21.22 -40.93
C ARG A 581 -11.60 21.21 -41.92
N CYS A 582 -10.37 21.54 -41.50
CA CYS A 582 -9.19 21.40 -42.35
C CYS A 582 -8.76 19.93 -42.53
N VAL A 583 -9.15 19.05 -41.61
CA VAL A 583 -8.69 17.65 -41.56
C VAL A 583 -9.84 16.66 -41.72
N TRP A 584 -11.04 17.00 -41.23
CA TRP A 584 -12.21 16.14 -41.19
C TRP A 584 -13.20 16.48 -42.31
N ASP A 585 -13.60 15.47 -43.08
CA ASP A 585 -14.52 15.61 -44.23
C ASP A 585 -15.96 15.16 -43.88
N GLY A 586 -16.17 14.58 -42.69
CA GLY A 586 -17.47 14.10 -42.20
C GLY A 586 -18.36 15.17 -41.57
N GLU A 587 -19.44 14.72 -40.91
CA GLU A 587 -20.40 15.62 -40.26
C GLU A 587 -19.83 16.16 -38.94
N LEU A 588 -19.96 17.47 -38.72
CA LEU A 588 -19.61 18.13 -37.47
C LEU A 588 -20.87 18.71 -36.83
N ILE A 589 -21.26 18.15 -35.69
CA ILE A 589 -22.46 18.51 -34.94
C ILE A 589 -22.04 19.36 -33.75
N MET A 590 -22.64 20.55 -33.63
CA MET A 590 -22.35 21.49 -32.54
C MET A 590 -23.61 21.69 -31.70
N ILE A 591 -23.51 21.48 -30.39
CA ILE A 591 -24.58 21.77 -29.43
C ILE A 591 -24.04 22.58 -28.26
N SER A 592 -24.90 23.37 -27.62
CA SER A 592 -24.45 24.33 -26.61
C SER A 592 -24.38 23.75 -25.21
N SER A 593 -25.15 22.70 -24.90
CA SER A 593 -25.27 22.14 -23.55
C SER A 593 -25.55 20.64 -23.54
N LEU A 594 -25.32 19.99 -22.39
CA LEU A 594 -25.70 18.58 -22.18
C LEU A 594 -27.22 18.37 -22.27
N THR A 595 -28.03 19.37 -21.92
CA THR A 595 -29.50 19.27 -21.99
C THR A 595 -30.01 19.23 -23.44
N ASP A 596 -29.26 19.76 -24.40
CA ASP A 596 -29.63 19.71 -25.81
C ASP A 596 -29.65 18.28 -26.34
N LEU A 597 -28.85 17.37 -25.74
CA LEU A 597 -28.86 15.94 -26.03
C LEU A 597 -30.24 15.33 -25.83
N ASN A 598 -30.92 15.73 -24.76
CA ASN A 598 -32.21 15.17 -24.36
C ASN A 598 -33.34 15.46 -25.37
N SER A 599 -33.19 16.53 -26.15
CA SER A 599 -34.24 17.06 -27.03
C SER A 599 -34.17 16.58 -28.47
N ARG A 600 -33.05 15.96 -28.88
CA ARG A 600 -32.78 15.58 -30.27
C ARG A 600 -32.49 14.09 -30.36
N ASP A 601 -33.12 13.45 -31.33
CA ASP A 601 -32.87 12.03 -31.62
C ASP A 601 -31.54 11.91 -32.38
N PHE A 602 -30.45 11.73 -31.64
CA PHE A 602 -29.11 11.58 -32.22
C PHE A 602 -28.81 10.12 -32.56
N GLN A 603 -28.35 9.87 -33.79
CA GLN A 603 -27.69 8.62 -34.14
C GLN A 603 -26.33 8.51 -33.43
N GLN A 604 -25.78 7.30 -33.37
CA GLN A 604 -24.47 7.05 -32.74
C GLN A 604 -23.39 7.92 -33.40
N VAL A 605 -22.61 8.63 -32.59
CA VAL A 605 -21.53 9.52 -33.06
C VAL A 605 -20.18 8.86 -32.84
N GLU A 606 -19.24 9.16 -33.72
CA GLU A 606 -17.92 8.53 -33.68
C GLU A 606 -17.14 8.96 -32.44
N ALA A 607 -17.05 10.27 -32.20
CA ALA A 607 -16.33 10.83 -31.06
C ALA A 607 -16.97 12.15 -30.58
N VAL A 608 -16.84 12.40 -29.29
CA VAL A 608 -17.36 13.60 -28.62
C VAL A 608 -16.22 14.44 -28.07
N LEU A 609 -16.24 15.74 -28.32
CA LEU A 609 -15.44 16.75 -27.63
C LEU A 609 -16.34 17.54 -26.68
N SER A 610 -16.18 17.29 -25.37
CA SER A 610 -16.91 18.02 -24.34
C SER A 610 -16.07 19.20 -23.83
N LEU A 611 -16.59 20.41 -24.03
CA LEU A 611 -16.05 21.68 -23.55
C LEU A 611 -16.97 22.31 -22.48
N THR A 612 -17.91 21.53 -21.94
CA THR A 612 -18.94 22.01 -21.01
C THR A 612 -18.36 22.59 -19.73
N GLU A 613 -17.27 22.01 -19.23
CA GLU A 613 -16.57 22.46 -18.02
C GLU A 613 -15.89 23.83 -18.19
N LEU A 614 -15.68 24.29 -19.43
CA LEU A 614 -15.18 25.64 -19.71
C LEU A 614 -16.27 26.71 -19.58
N ASP A 615 -17.54 26.32 -19.69
CA ASP A 615 -18.67 27.20 -19.44
C ASP A 615 -19.07 27.24 -17.96
N TYR A 616 -19.17 26.07 -17.33
CA TYR A 616 -19.50 25.92 -15.91
C TYR A 616 -19.08 24.53 -15.40
N SER A 617 -18.79 24.42 -14.11
CA SER A 617 -18.48 23.13 -13.49
C SER A 617 -19.72 22.23 -13.48
N VAL A 618 -19.69 21.08 -14.18
CA VAL A 618 -20.87 20.22 -14.39
C VAL A 618 -21.42 19.67 -13.06
N LEU A 619 -20.54 19.22 -12.16
CA LEU A 619 -20.96 18.68 -10.85
C LEU A 619 -21.40 19.75 -9.84
N GLU A 620 -20.99 21.01 -10.02
CA GLU A 620 -21.42 22.11 -9.14
C GLU A 620 -22.87 22.51 -9.41
N ASN A 621 -23.27 22.54 -10.68
CA ASN A 621 -24.57 23.00 -11.14
C ASN A 621 -25.44 21.86 -11.70
N LEU A 622 -25.27 20.65 -11.16
CA LEU A 622 -25.94 19.46 -11.68
C LEU A 622 -27.45 19.50 -11.41
N SER A 623 -28.24 19.47 -12.47
CA SER A 623 -29.69 19.22 -12.45
C SER A 623 -30.04 17.83 -12.98
N CYS A 624 -31.26 17.37 -12.73
CA CYS A 624 -31.76 16.10 -13.27
C CYS A 624 -31.61 16.03 -14.81
N ASP A 625 -31.93 17.11 -15.52
CA ASP A 625 -31.81 17.17 -16.98
C ASP A 625 -30.35 17.10 -17.46
N THR A 626 -29.44 17.81 -16.79
CA THR A 626 -28.00 17.75 -17.13
C THR A 626 -27.41 16.37 -16.84
N PHE A 627 -27.88 15.70 -15.79
CA PHE A 627 -27.45 14.34 -15.46
C PHE A 627 -27.99 13.33 -16.49
N HIS A 628 -29.23 13.47 -16.95
CA HIS A 628 -29.74 12.68 -18.07
C HIS A 628 -28.92 12.93 -19.35
N GLY A 629 -28.53 14.17 -19.62
CA GLY A 629 -27.64 14.51 -20.74
C GLY A 629 -26.27 13.83 -20.63
N LEU A 630 -25.72 13.71 -19.42
CA LEU A 630 -24.46 13.00 -19.17
C LEU A 630 -24.58 11.49 -19.50
N HIS A 631 -25.68 10.86 -19.10
CA HIS A 631 -25.99 9.48 -19.50
C HIS A 631 -26.05 9.32 -21.02
N GLN A 632 -26.78 10.21 -21.69
CA GLN A 632 -26.87 10.18 -23.15
C GLN A 632 -25.52 10.37 -23.81
N LEU A 633 -24.67 11.28 -23.31
CA LEU A 633 -23.33 11.50 -23.86
C LEU A 633 -22.51 10.21 -23.90
N PHE A 634 -22.46 9.47 -22.79
CA PHE A 634 -21.71 8.22 -22.72
C PHE A 634 -22.37 7.07 -23.50
N ASP A 635 -23.69 7.07 -23.68
CA ASP A 635 -24.38 6.10 -24.53
C ASP A 635 -24.09 6.31 -26.02
N LYS A 636 -24.08 7.57 -26.46
CA LYS A 636 -24.00 7.94 -27.89
C LYS A 636 -22.62 7.77 -28.52
N SER A 637 -21.55 7.70 -27.73
CA SER A 637 -20.20 7.55 -28.27
C SER A 637 -19.31 6.65 -27.41
N LYS A 638 -18.35 6.01 -28.09
CA LYS A 638 -17.30 5.24 -27.43
C LYS A 638 -16.06 6.09 -27.15
N ILE A 639 -15.84 7.18 -27.88
CA ILE A 639 -14.64 8.02 -27.77
C ILE A 639 -15.07 9.39 -27.26
N VAL A 640 -14.56 9.79 -26.10
CA VAL A 640 -14.87 11.11 -25.51
C VAL A 640 -13.58 11.78 -25.08
N LEU A 641 -13.33 12.99 -25.58
CA LEU A 641 -12.37 13.91 -25.00
C LEU A 641 -13.12 14.91 -24.12
N TRP A 642 -12.83 14.90 -22.83
CA TRP A 642 -13.43 15.76 -21.84
C TRP A 642 -12.41 16.81 -21.37
N VAL A 643 -12.67 18.08 -21.66
CA VAL A 643 -11.74 19.18 -21.35
C VAL A 643 -12.17 19.85 -20.06
N THR A 644 -11.23 20.00 -19.12
CA THR A 644 -11.41 20.70 -17.84
C THR A 644 -10.48 21.91 -17.75
N HIS A 645 -10.70 22.80 -16.78
CA HIS A 645 -9.84 23.92 -16.45
C HIS A 645 -9.54 23.96 -14.95
N GLY A 646 -8.27 23.71 -14.61
CA GLY A 646 -7.79 23.72 -13.23
C GLY A 646 -8.30 22.55 -12.36
N ALA A 647 -8.80 21.47 -12.96
CA ALA A 647 -9.31 20.30 -12.23
C ALA A 647 -8.25 19.61 -11.38
N ARG A 648 -6.96 19.76 -11.70
CA ARG A 648 -5.89 19.14 -10.92
C ARG A 648 -5.68 19.77 -9.54
N ASN A 649 -5.83 21.09 -9.42
CA ASN A 649 -5.41 21.80 -8.21
C ASN A 649 -6.16 23.11 -7.88
N GLN A 650 -7.09 23.56 -8.72
CA GLN A 650 -7.82 24.83 -8.54
C GLN A 650 -9.33 24.65 -8.39
N ASN A 651 -9.93 23.74 -9.16
CA ASN A 651 -11.37 23.52 -9.24
C ASN A 651 -11.78 22.12 -8.71
N PRO A 652 -12.22 22.02 -7.44
CA PRO A 652 -12.62 20.77 -6.82
C PRO A 652 -13.80 20.06 -7.52
N HIS A 653 -14.76 20.81 -8.07
CA HIS A 653 -15.91 20.22 -8.75
C HIS A 653 -15.48 19.47 -10.03
N GLN A 654 -14.54 20.03 -10.77
CA GLN A 654 -13.98 19.38 -11.95
C GLN A 654 -13.02 18.24 -11.57
N SER A 655 -12.34 18.31 -10.42
CA SER A 655 -11.69 17.12 -9.84
C SER A 655 -12.73 16.02 -9.60
N GLY A 656 -13.91 16.33 -9.08
CA GLY A 656 -15.01 15.38 -8.97
C GLY A 656 -15.39 14.74 -10.31
N THR A 657 -15.43 15.51 -11.41
CA THR A 657 -15.69 14.98 -12.75
C THR A 657 -14.64 13.95 -13.18
N ILE A 658 -13.36 14.19 -12.87
CA ILE A 658 -12.28 13.20 -13.12
C ILE A 658 -12.59 11.87 -12.40
N GLY A 659 -13.02 11.93 -11.14
CA GLY A 659 -13.38 10.73 -10.37
C GLY A 659 -14.56 9.97 -11.00
N LEU A 660 -15.59 10.68 -11.45
CA LEU A 660 -16.74 10.11 -12.17
C LEU A 660 -16.28 9.40 -13.44
N VAL A 661 -15.48 10.07 -14.28
CA VAL A 661 -15.01 9.55 -15.57
C VAL A 661 -14.13 8.32 -15.40
N ARG A 662 -13.26 8.28 -14.38
CA ARG A 662 -12.46 7.10 -14.04
C ARG A 662 -13.33 5.89 -13.74
N ALA A 663 -14.37 6.05 -12.92
CA ALA A 663 -15.29 4.96 -12.60
C ALA A 663 -16.05 4.47 -13.83
N VAL A 664 -16.57 5.39 -14.66
CA VAL A 664 -17.26 5.02 -15.92
C VAL A 664 -16.32 4.27 -16.88
N GLN A 665 -15.06 4.69 -17.00
CA GLN A 665 -14.05 4.01 -17.82
C GLN A 665 -13.74 2.60 -17.29
N ALA A 666 -13.74 2.40 -15.97
CA ALA A 666 -13.54 1.09 -15.35
C ALA A 666 -14.75 0.16 -15.51
N GLU A 667 -15.98 0.71 -15.46
CA GLU A 667 -17.22 -0.02 -15.71
C GLU A 667 -17.39 -0.43 -17.17
N CYS A 668 -16.96 0.44 -18.10
CA CYS A 668 -17.12 0.27 -19.54
C CYS A 668 -15.76 0.31 -20.27
N PRO A 669 -14.92 -0.75 -20.20
CA PRO A 669 -13.59 -0.78 -20.81
C PRO A 669 -13.56 -0.62 -22.33
N GLU A 670 -14.70 -0.83 -23.00
CA GLU A 670 -14.87 -0.60 -24.44
C GLU A 670 -14.99 0.88 -24.82
N LYS A 671 -15.28 1.75 -23.84
CA LYS A 671 -15.21 3.19 -24.00
C LYS A 671 -13.76 3.66 -23.84
N ILE A 672 -13.45 4.78 -24.46
CA ILE A 672 -12.14 5.43 -24.42
C ILE A 672 -12.40 6.88 -24.05
N LEU A 673 -12.31 7.14 -22.77
CA LEU A 673 -12.52 8.45 -22.16
C LEU A 673 -11.14 9.05 -21.87
N GLN A 674 -10.86 10.19 -22.50
CA GLN A 674 -9.64 10.96 -22.27
C GLN A 674 -10.00 12.28 -21.58
N LEU A 675 -9.29 12.60 -20.51
CA LEU A 675 -9.38 13.90 -19.82
C LEU A 675 -8.22 14.79 -20.24
N LEU A 676 -8.50 16.07 -20.50
CA LEU A 676 -7.50 17.09 -20.79
C LEU A 676 -7.73 18.31 -19.88
N ASP A 677 -6.90 18.47 -18.86
CA ASP A 677 -6.97 19.59 -17.92
C ASP A 677 -6.11 20.76 -18.39
N LEU A 678 -6.73 21.94 -18.56
CA LEU A 678 -6.05 23.17 -18.97
C LEU A 678 -5.61 23.97 -17.75
N ASP A 679 -4.42 24.58 -17.82
CA ASP A 679 -3.98 25.61 -16.87
C ASP A 679 -4.57 26.99 -17.22
N GLU A 680 -4.57 27.32 -18.51
CA GLU A 680 -5.19 28.52 -19.08
C GLU A 680 -6.19 28.13 -20.18
N ILE A 681 -7.33 28.80 -20.26
CA ILE A 681 -8.31 28.52 -21.32
C ILE A 681 -7.80 29.07 -22.66
N TYR A 682 -7.38 30.34 -22.68
CA TYR A 682 -7.03 31.04 -23.91
C TYR A 682 -5.67 30.61 -24.47
N GLY A 683 -5.59 30.45 -25.80
CA GLY A 683 -4.35 30.10 -26.48
C GLY A 683 -4.04 28.60 -26.49
N ASN A 684 -4.98 27.76 -26.04
CA ASN A 684 -4.92 26.30 -26.07
C ASN A 684 -5.90 25.68 -27.09
N GLU A 685 -6.58 26.48 -27.92
CA GLU A 685 -7.57 26.03 -28.91
C GLU A 685 -6.99 24.99 -29.87
N SER A 686 -5.81 25.28 -30.42
CA SER A 686 -5.09 24.36 -31.31
C SER A 686 -4.69 23.08 -30.60
N LEU A 687 -4.19 23.18 -29.36
CA LEU A 687 -3.77 22.02 -28.58
C LEU A 687 -4.96 21.09 -28.28
N VAL A 688 -6.13 21.65 -27.95
CA VAL A 688 -7.36 20.88 -27.72
C VAL A 688 -7.80 20.18 -29.01
N ALA A 689 -7.83 20.89 -30.14
CA ALA A 689 -8.20 20.30 -31.43
C ALA A 689 -7.22 19.20 -31.88
N GLU A 690 -5.91 19.41 -31.70
CA GLU A 690 -4.89 18.39 -31.95
C GLU A 690 -5.06 17.17 -31.04
N SER A 691 -5.34 17.39 -29.77
CA SER A 691 -5.55 16.31 -28.80
C SER A 691 -6.78 15.47 -29.16
N PHE A 692 -7.86 16.12 -29.63
CA PHE A 692 -9.05 15.41 -30.10
C PHE A 692 -8.77 14.54 -31.33
N LEU A 693 -8.07 15.09 -32.33
CA LEU A 693 -7.69 14.33 -33.53
C LEU A 693 -6.70 13.20 -33.21
N ARG A 694 -5.75 13.45 -32.29
CA ARG A 694 -4.79 12.46 -31.79
C ARG A 694 -5.46 11.33 -31.04
N LEU A 695 -6.51 11.62 -30.27
CA LEU A 695 -7.33 10.59 -29.62
C LEU A 695 -8.01 9.70 -30.66
N ILE A 696 -8.76 10.28 -31.61
CA ILE A 696 -9.47 9.53 -32.66
C ILE A 696 -8.48 8.68 -33.47
N GLY A 697 -7.37 9.28 -33.92
CA GLY A 697 -6.33 8.58 -34.67
C GLY A 697 -5.70 7.45 -33.86
N GLY A 698 -5.33 7.70 -32.61
CA GLY A 698 -4.69 6.72 -31.74
C GLY A 698 -5.60 5.52 -31.45
N VAL A 699 -6.91 5.74 -31.31
CA VAL A 699 -7.89 4.66 -31.15
C VAL A 699 -8.01 3.82 -32.42
N ARG A 700 -8.13 4.45 -33.58
CA ARG A 700 -8.26 3.74 -34.87
C ARG A 700 -7.01 2.94 -35.24
N MET A 701 -5.84 3.36 -34.78
CA MET A 701 -4.55 2.74 -35.09
C MET A 701 -4.12 1.67 -34.06
N ARG A 702 -4.95 1.41 -33.02
CA ARG A 702 -4.60 0.56 -31.88
C ARG A 702 -4.31 -0.92 -32.24
N ASP A 703 -4.87 -1.42 -33.33
CA ASP A 703 -4.71 -2.82 -33.77
C ASP A 703 -3.32 -3.17 -34.34
N ASN A 704 -2.48 -2.17 -34.67
CA ASN A 704 -1.10 -2.35 -35.16
C ASN A 704 -0.02 -2.34 -34.03
N SER A 705 -0.42 -2.51 -32.77
CA SER A 705 0.40 -2.21 -31.57
C SER A 705 1.74 -2.95 -31.44
N LEU A 706 1.95 -4.10 -32.09
CA LEU A 706 3.21 -4.85 -31.96
C LEU A 706 4.40 -4.15 -32.65
N SER A 707 4.15 -3.35 -33.69
CA SER A 707 5.18 -2.66 -34.47
C SER A 707 5.32 -1.16 -34.16
N MET A 708 4.40 -0.59 -33.35
CA MET A 708 4.35 0.84 -33.06
C MET A 708 4.45 1.14 -31.56
N LEU A 709 5.32 2.09 -31.20
CA LEU A 709 5.47 2.65 -29.88
C LEU A 709 4.61 3.91 -29.72
N TRP A 710 3.30 3.71 -29.52
CA TRP A 710 2.37 4.80 -29.24
C TRP A 710 1.33 4.41 -28.19
N THR A 711 0.98 5.35 -27.32
CA THR A 711 0.02 5.17 -26.24
C THR A 711 -1.08 6.24 -26.31
N VAL A 712 -2.33 5.81 -26.13
CA VAL A 712 -3.46 6.71 -25.92
C VAL A 712 -3.58 6.95 -24.41
N GLU A 713 -3.09 8.10 -23.96
CA GLU A 713 -3.07 8.46 -22.54
C GLU A 713 -4.49 8.77 -22.04
N PRO A 714 -4.94 8.20 -20.92
CA PRO A 714 -6.29 8.44 -20.40
C PRO A 714 -6.45 9.84 -19.79
N GLU A 715 -5.36 10.43 -19.30
CA GLU A 715 -5.38 11.73 -18.63
C GLU A 715 -4.18 12.57 -19.05
N LEU A 716 -4.45 13.82 -19.40
CA LEU A 716 -3.50 14.82 -19.83
C LEU A 716 -3.72 16.11 -19.02
N SER A 717 -2.65 16.85 -18.76
CA SER A 717 -2.73 18.18 -18.17
C SER A 717 -1.79 19.12 -18.92
N VAL A 718 -2.22 20.35 -19.17
CA VAL A 718 -1.42 21.39 -19.81
C VAL A 718 -0.78 22.26 -18.75
N GLN A 719 0.51 22.53 -18.89
CA GLN A 719 1.22 23.53 -18.09
C GLN A 719 2.17 24.32 -18.99
N GLY A 720 1.92 25.61 -19.18
CA GLY A 720 2.72 26.47 -20.06
C GLY A 720 2.81 25.94 -21.49
N ARG A 721 1.69 25.45 -22.04
CA ARG A 721 1.56 24.77 -23.35
C ARG A 721 2.30 23.43 -23.48
N ARG A 722 2.75 22.85 -22.37
CA ARG A 722 3.38 21.53 -22.36
C ARG A 722 2.41 20.51 -21.79
N LEU A 723 2.36 19.35 -22.40
CA LEU A 723 1.57 18.23 -21.91
C LEU A 723 2.29 17.54 -20.76
N LEU A 724 1.53 17.19 -19.74
CA LEU A 724 1.93 16.39 -18.61
C LEU A 724 1.08 15.13 -18.60
N ILE A 725 1.68 14.01 -18.20
CA ILE A 725 0.99 12.71 -18.04
C ILE A 725 1.18 12.18 -16.61
N PRO A 726 0.15 11.58 -16.01
CA PRO A 726 0.23 11.02 -14.67
C PRO A 726 0.70 9.57 -14.69
N ARG A 727 1.48 9.18 -13.68
CA ARG A 727 1.73 7.77 -13.31
C ARG A 727 1.66 7.60 -11.80
N ILE A 728 1.12 6.47 -11.35
CA ILE A 728 1.17 6.05 -9.96
C ILE A 728 2.50 5.34 -9.70
N LEU A 729 3.24 5.82 -8.69
CA LEU A 729 4.53 5.29 -8.28
C LEU A 729 4.51 5.00 -6.78
N PHE A 730 5.29 4.03 -6.31
CA PHE A 730 5.52 3.85 -4.87
C PHE A 730 6.21 5.07 -4.26
N ASP A 731 5.71 5.49 -3.10
CA ASP A 731 6.32 6.56 -2.33
C ASP A 731 7.38 5.99 -1.39
N LYS A 732 8.62 5.94 -1.87
CA LYS A 732 9.74 5.40 -1.12
C LYS A 732 9.87 6.01 0.29
N LYS A 733 9.79 7.33 0.42
CA LYS A 733 9.98 8.03 1.71
C LYS A 733 8.96 7.55 2.75
N ARG A 734 7.68 7.54 2.39
CA ARG A 734 6.60 7.14 3.32
C ARG A 734 6.57 5.63 3.55
N ASN A 735 6.94 4.82 2.55
CA ASN A 735 7.10 3.38 2.73
C ASN A 735 8.29 3.05 3.64
N ASP A 736 9.40 3.78 3.54
CA ASP A 736 10.52 3.65 4.48
C ASP A 736 10.03 4.02 5.90
N HIS A 737 9.32 5.13 6.09
CA HIS A 737 8.71 5.46 7.38
C HIS A 737 7.76 4.36 7.89
N LEU A 738 6.90 3.79 7.04
CA LEU A 738 6.02 2.70 7.42
C LEU A 738 6.78 1.46 7.88
N ASN A 739 7.79 1.06 7.09
CA ASN A 739 8.59 -0.12 7.39
C ASN A 739 9.52 0.12 8.57
N SER A 740 9.70 1.36 9.03
CA SER A 740 10.33 1.67 10.32
C SER A 740 9.58 1.05 11.52
N LEU A 741 8.26 0.80 11.37
CA LEU A 741 7.48 0.04 12.34
C LEU A 741 7.87 -1.44 12.39
N ARG A 742 8.40 -1.99 11.30
CA ARG A 742 8.76 -3.42 11.18
C ARG A 742 10.24 -3.66 11.41
N ARG A 743 11.10 -2.72 11.02
CA ARG A 743 12.56 -2.77 11.18
C ARG A 743 13.14 -1.39 11.48
N THR A 744 14.26 -1.29 12.18
CA THR A 744 14.89 -0.03 12.56
C THR A 744 15.44 0.64 11.31
N LEU A 745 14.94 1.83 11.04
CA LEU A 745 15.47 2.76 10.06
C LEU A 745 15.95 4.01 10.81
N GLU A 746 16.97 4.71 10.33
CA GLU A 746 17.39 5.99 10.90
C GLU A 746 16.29 7.04 10.65
N ALA A 747 15.27 7.06 11.50
CA ALA A 747 14.20 8.05 11.49
C ALA A 747 13.91 8.49 12.93
N GLY A 748 14.06 9.79 13.20
CA GLY A 748 13.71 10.36 14.50
C GLY A 748 12.19 10.32 14.71
N ASN A 749 11.75 9.79 15.85
CA ASN A 749 10.35 9.86 16.27
C ASN A 749 9.87 11.32 16.27
N PRO A 750 8.77 11.68 15.59
CA PRO A 750 8.20 13.02 15.72
C PRO A 750 7.56 13.18 17.11
N PRO A 751 8.02 14.14 17.94
CA PRO A 751 7.39 14.43 19.22
C PRO A 751 6.09 15.23 19.03
N GLY A 752 5.05 14.89 19.80
CA GLY A 752 3.91 15.77 20.11
C GLY A 752 3.01 16.19 18.94
N LEU A 753 2.38 15.25 18.22
CA LEU A 753 1.42 15.55 17.15
C LEU A 753 0.19 16.35 17.63
N PHE A 754 -0.19 16.23 18.90
CA PHE A 754 -1.39 16.84 19.45
C PHE A 754 -1.07 17.73 20.63
N SER A 755 -1.58 18.97 20.58
CA SER A 755 -1.57 19.88 21.69
C SER A 755 -2.67 19.52 22.71
N PRO A 756 -2.35 19.46 24.01
CA PRO A 756 -3.36 19.29 25.05
C PRO A 756 -4.27 20.53 25.19
N SER A 757 -3.90 21.67 24.60
CA SER A 757 -4.64 22.94 24.69
C SER A 757 -5.40 23.29 23.42
N LYS A 758 -5.63 22.33 22.52
CA LYS A 758 -6.48 22.50 21.34
C LYS A 758 -7.59 21.45 21.28
N THR A 759 -8.67 21.77 20.58
CA THR A 759 -9.82 20.89 20.36
C THR A 759 -9.78 20.28 18.96
N TYR A 760 -9.94 18.97 18.88
CA TYR A 760 -9.96 18.24 17.61
C TYR A 760 -11.36 17.73 17.29
N VAL A 761 -11.81 17.94 16.05
CA VAL A 761 -13.21 17.69 15.66
C VAL A 761 -13.25 16.61 14.58
N LEU A 762 -13.90 15.49 14.90
CA LEU A 762 -14.05 14.32 14.04
C LEU A 762 -15.49 14.28 13.49
N ILE A 763 -15.65 14.59 12.21
CA ILE A 763 -16.96 14.67 11.52
C ILE A 763 -17.26 13.35 10.81
N GLY A 764 -18.46 12.81 11.02
CA GLY A 764 -18.89 11.52 10.46
C GLY A 764 -18.25 10.30 11.10
N LEU A 765 -17.33 10.50 12.05
CA LEU A 765 -16.50 9.47 12.65
C LEU A 765 -17.03 9.03 14.03
N SER A 766 -18.33 8.74 14.16
CA SER A 766 -18.91 8.25 15.42
C SER A 766 -18.84 6.73 15.60
N GLY A 767 -18.35 6.00 14.58
CA GLY A 767 -18.19 4.54 14.58
C GLY A 767 -16.83 4.07 15.12
N GLN A 768 -16.53 2.78 14.93
CA GLN A 768 -15.30 2.12 15.42
C GLN A 768 -14.01 2.82 14.96
N ILE A 769 -13.95 3.29 13.72
CA ILE A 769 -12.80 4.05 13.19
C ILE A 769 -12.56 5.31 14.03
N GLY A 770 -13.57 6.15 14.23
CA GLY A 770 -13.39 7.37 15.02
C GLY A 770 -13.13 7.12 16.50
N GLN A 771 -13.64 6.02 17.07
CA GLN A 771 -13.25 5.58 18.42
C GLN A 771 -11.77 5.23 18.49
N SER A 772 -11.26 4.47 17.51
CA SER A 772 -9.84 4.12 17.40
C SER A 772 -8.97 5.38 17.29
N ILE A 773 -9.32 6.28 16.36
CA ILE A 773 -8.65 7.58 16.17
C ILE A 773 -8.65 8.40 17.46
N THR A 774 -9.79 8.51 18.14
CA THR A 774 -9.89 9.29 19.38
C THR A 774 -8.97 8.76 20.48
N ARG A 775 -8.89 7.42 20.64
CA ARG A 775 -7.97 6.80 21.62
C ARG A 775 -6.52 7.10 21.27
N TRP A 776 -6.14 6.90 20.00
CA TRP A 776 -4.81 7.21 19.50
C TRP A 776 -4.43 8.68 19.71
N MET A 777 -5.36 9.62 19.44
CA MET A 777 -5.14 11.04 19.68
C MET A 777 -4.92 11.35 21.17
N VAL A 778 -5.73 10.77 22.06
CA VAL A 778 -5.60 10.97 23.52
C VAL A 778 -4.27 10.42 24.04
N GLU A 779 -3.85 9.26 23.52
CA GLU A 779 -2.53 8.66 23.77
C GLU A 779 -1.39 9.54 23.25
N GLY A 780 -1.58 10.16 22.08
CA GLY A 780 -0.66 11.13 21.47
C GLY A 780 -0.67 12.53 22.09
N GLY A 781 -1.46 12.78 23.15
CA GLY A 781 -1.45 14.04 23.91
C GLY A 781 -2.70 14.91 23.79
N ALA A 782 -3.65 14.57 22.90
CA ALA A 782 -4.91 15.31 22.80
C ALA A 782 -5.70 15.21 24.10
N ARG A 783 -6.34 16.32 24.50
CA ARG A 783 -7.21 16.35 25.69
C ARG A 783 -8.63 16.79 25.40
N HIS A 784 -8.89 17.35 24.23
CA HIS A 784 -10.21 17.85 23.85
C HIS A 784 -10.59 17.29 22.47
N VAL A 785 -11.57 16.40 22.42
CA VAL A 785 -12.04 15.80 21.17
C VAL A 785 -13.55 15.92 21.07
N VAL A 786 -14.03 16.36 19.92
CA VAL A 786 -15.44 16.48 19.58
C VAL A 786 -15.75 15.52 18.45
N ILE A 787 -16.72 14.64 18.64
CA ILE A 787 -17.17 13.71 17.61
C ILE A 787 -18.58 14.09 17.20
N THR A 788 -18.80 14.18 15.90
CA THR A 788 -20.13 14.48 15.36
C THR A 788 -20.55 13.54 14.25
N SER A 789 -21.83 13.22 14.22
CA SER A 789 -22.51 12.58 13.08
C SER A 789 -24.00 12.92 13.13
N ARG A 790 -24.78 12.46 12.15
CA ARG A 790 -26.25 12.67 12.15
C ARG A 790 -26.91 11.98 13.36
N ASN A 791 -26.50 10.74 13.64
CA ASN A 791 -27.10 9.88 14.67
C ASN A 791 -26.01 9.20 15.53
N PRO A 792 -25.21 9.96 16.31
CA PRO A 792 -24.15 9.38 17.10
C PRO A 792 -24.71 8.66 18.33
N ASN A 793 -24.09 7.54 18.73
CA ASN A 793 -24.35 6.97 20.04
C ASN A 793 -23.71 7.88 21.13
N LYS A 794 -24.54 8.49 21.97
CA LYS A 794 -24.13 9.47 22.98
C LYS A 794 -23.66 8.86 24.30
N HIS A 795 -24.02 7.59 24.57
CA HIS A 795 -23.70 6.91 25.82
C HIS A 795 -22.84 5.69 25.52
N THR A 796 -21.55 5.80 25.82
CA THR A 796 -20.58 4.75 25.47
C THR A 796 -19.54 4.60 26.56
N LEU A 797 -19.28 3.36 26.96
CA LEU A 797 -18.31 3.05 28.01
C LEU A 797 -16.88 3.48 27.64
N TRP A 798 -16.54 3.48 26.34
CA TRP A 798 -15.23 3.93 25.87
C TRP A 798 -15.00 5.44 26.08
N LYS A 799 -16.07 6.24 26.06
CA LYS A 799 -15.97 7.66 26.37
C LYS A 799 -15.56 7.84 27.84
N GLU A 800 -16.24 7.15 28.75
CA GLU A 800 -15.96 7.22 30.19
C GLU A 800 -14.54 6.70 30.51
N GLU A 801 -14.07 5.68 29.79
CA GLU A 801 -12.69 5.19 29.85
C GLU A 801 -11.68 6.30 29.55
N LEU A 802 -11.90 7.08 28.50
CA LEU A 802 -11.02 8.19 28.12
C LEU A 802 -11.16 9.42 29.03
N GLU A 803 -12.36 9.70 29.55
CA GLU A 803 -12.58 10.77 30.52
C GLU A 803 -11.84 10.51 31.84
N LYS A 804 -11.80 9.25 32.29
CA LYS A 804 -10.96 8.83 33.44
C LYS A 804 -9.46 9.04 33.20
N ARG A 805 -9.02 9.07 31.93
CA ARG A 805 -7.63 9.37 31.52
C ARG A 805 -7.38 10.89 31.35
N GLY A 806 -8.35 11.73 31.70
CA GLY A 806 -8.22 13.19 31.68
C GLY A 806 -8.57 13.85 30.35
N ALA A 807 -9.20 13.14 29.41
CA ALA A 807 -9.69 13.73 28.17
C ALA A 807 -11.14 14.25 28.34
N ASN A 808 -11.49 15.34 27.66
CA ASN A 808 -12.85 15.84 27.51
C ASN A 808 -13.39 15.44 26.13
N ILE A 809 -14.29 14.45 26.10
CA ILE A 809 -14.86 13.88 24.88
C ILE A 809 -16.32 14.32 24.73
N VAL A 810 -16.60 15.11 23.71
CA VAL A 810 -17.94 15.63 23.43
C VAL A 810 -18.51 14.96 22.19
N ILE A 811 -19.57 14.18 22.35
CA ILE A 811 -20.29 13.55 21.24
C ILE A 811 -21.57 14.36 20.97
N ARG A 812 -21.71 14.97 19.79
CA ARG A 812 -22.91 15.75 19.43
C ARG A 812 -23.49 15.30 18.10
N ALA A 813 -24.82 15.42 17.98
CA ALA A 813 -25.46 15.28 16.69
C ALA A 813 -25.32 16.61 15.94
N ALA A 814 -24.72 16.58 14.76
CA ALA A 814 -24.67 17.70 13.82
C ALA A 814 -24.49 17.16 12.41
N ASP A 815 -25.28 17.67 11.47
CA ASP A 815 -25.23 17.27 10.08
C ASP A 815 -24.27 18.16 9.30
N VAL A 816 -23.17 17.59 8.80
CA VAL A 816 -22.15 18.35 8.05
C VAL A 816 -22.72 19.00 6.78
N THR A 817 -23.81 18.44 6.25
CA THR A 817 -24.49 18.97 5.06
C THR A 817 -25.29 20.26 5.35
N LYS A 818 -25.39 20.66 6.63
CA LYS A 818 -26.10 21.87 7.07
C LYS A 818 -25.12 22.88 7.65
N LYS A 819 -24.90 23.98 6.94
CA LYS A 819 -24.00 25.07 7.38
C LYS A 819 -24.31 25.60 8.78
N GLN A 820 -25.59 25.75 9.12
CA GLN A 820 -26.00 26.23 10.43
C GLN A 820 -25.62 25.26 11.57
N ASP A 821 -25.65 23.94 11.33
CA ASP A 821 -25.24 22.95 12.33
C ASP A 821 -23.74 23.07 12.62
N MET A 822 -22.92 23.30 11.58
CA MET A 822 -21.47 23.51 11.74
C MET A 822 -21.14 24.83 12.44
N ILE A 823 -21.88 25.91 12.15
CA ILE A 823 -21.75 27.19 12.88
C ILE A 823 -22.10 26.99 14.36
N ASN A 824 -23.21 26.31 14.65
CA ASN A 824 -23.64 26.03 16.02
C ASN A 824 -22.62 25.15 16.76
N LEU A 825 -22.04 24.15 16.07
CA LEU A 825 -20.98 23.31 16.60
C LEU A 825 -19.73 24.14 16.93
N ARG A 826 -19.25 24.96 15.99
CA ARG A 826 -18.08 25.84 16.18
C ARG A 826 -18.27 26.78 17.37
N ASN A 827 -19.42 27.47 17.44
CA ASN A 827 -19.73 28.39 18.54
C ASN A 827 -19.79 27.68 19.89
N HIS A 828 -20.34 26.47 19.94
CA HIS A 828 -20.37 25.67 21.15
C HIS A 828 -18.96 25.30 21.61
N ILE A 829 -18.08 24.88 20.69
CA ILE A 829 -16.70 24.52 21.01
C ILE A 829 -15.96 25.73 21.57
N LEU A 830 -16.02 26.88 20.88
CA LEU A 830 -15.35 28.11 21.32
C LEU A 830 -15.87 28.65 22.66
N GLY A 831 -17.11 28.32 23.03
CA GLY A 831 -17.70 28.70 24.32
C GLY A 831 -17.41 27.74 25.47
N ALA A 832 -16.93 26.51 25.21
CA ALA A 832 -16.84 25.44 26.22
C ALA A 832 -15.50 24.69 26.26
N MET A 833 -14.65 24.84 25.24
CA MET A 833 -13.40 24.09 25.06
C MET A 833 -12.31 25.03 24.50
N PRO A 834 -11.02 24.62 24.50
CA PRO A 834 -9.96 25.41 23.86
C PRO A 834 -10.16 25.58 22.35
N SER A 835 -9.34 26.46 21.76
CA SER A 835 -9.37 26.75 20.32
C SER A 835 -9.29 25.48 19.46
N ILE A 836 -9.95 25.52 18.30
CA ILE A 836 -9.98 24.39 17.38
C ILE A 836 -8.62 24.22 16.72
N GLY A 837 -8.03 23.04 16.88
CA GLY A 837 -6.73 22.68 16.33
C GLY A 837 -6.78 21.68 15.20
N GLY A 838 -7.90 21.01 14.94
CA GLY A 838 -7.93 20.13 13.78
C GLY A 838 -9.30 19.61 13.45
N LEU A 839 -9.51 19.34 12.17
CA LEU A 839 -10.75 18.83 11.60
C LEU A 839 -10.45 17.57 10.80
N ALA A 840 -11.29 16.55 10.94
CA ALA A 840 -11.25 15.37 10.11
C ALA A 840 -12.65 15.03 9.60
N ASN A 841 -12.87 15.13 8.28
CA ASN A 841 -14.13 14.75 7.65
C ASN A 841 -14.07 13.31 7.15
N GLY A 842 -14.72 12.42 7.90
CA GLY A 842 -15.01 11.03 7.51
C GLY A 842 -16.49 10.76 7.28
N ALA A 843 -17.30 11.79 7.04
CA ALA A 843 -18.71 11.60 6.71
C ALA A 843 -18.83 10.91 5.35
N MET A 844 -19.63 9.84 5.30
CA MET A 844 -19.84 9.07 4.09
C MET A 844 -21.24 8.47 4.02
N VAL A 845 -21.70 8.33 2.79
CA VAL A 845 -22.81 7.46 2.36
C VAL A 845 -22.30 6.73 1.12
N GLN A 846 -22.72 5.49 0.91
CA GLN A 846 -22.41 4.71 -0.29
C GLN A 846 -23.70 4.19 -0.90
N SER A 847 -23.76 4.21 -2.23
CA SER A 847 -24.83 3.63 -3.02
C SER A 847 -24.19 3.10 -4.29
N ASN A 848 -23.98 1.78 -4.33
CA ASN A 848 -23.28 1.12 -5.43
C ASN A 848 -24.29 0.69 -6.51
N CYS A 849 -24.10 1.15 -7.73
CA CYS A 849 -24.85 0.71 -8.91
C CYS A 849 -24.06 1.05 -10.18
N PHE A 850 -24.38 0.38 -11.30
CA PHE A 850 -23.82 0.79 -12.59
C PHE A 850 -24.15 2.26 -12.86
N PHE A 851 -23.24 2.96 -13.54
CA PHE A 851 -23.47 4.33 -13.93
C PHE A 851 -24.77 4.47 -14.72
N SER A 852 -25.10 3.54 -15.62
CA SER A 852 -26.35 3.52 -16.41
C SER A 852 -27.63 3.45 -15.58
N ASP A 853 -27.57 2.87 -14.38
CA ASP A 853 -28.72 2.71 -13.48
C ASP A 853 -28.72 3.77 -12.37
N LEU A 854 -27.65 4.56 -12.26
CA LEU A 854 -27.50 5.58 -11.24
C LEU A 854 -28.53 6.69 -11.47
N THR A 855 -29.34 6.96 -10.44
CA THR A 855 -30.31 8.05 -10.45
C THR A 855 -29.69 9.34 -9.93
N TYR A 856 -30.26 10.48 -10.33
CA TYR A 856 -29.83 11.79 -9.84
C TYR A 856 -29.89 11.88 -8.31
N ASP A 857 -30.96 11.36 -7.69
CA ASP A 857 -31.13 11.40 -6.23
C ASP A 857 -30.07 10.55 -5.51
N ALA A 858 -29.76 9.36 -6.02
CA ALA A 858 -28.72 8.49 -5.46
C ALA A 858 -27.31 9.11 -5.61
N LEU A 859 -27.04 9.78 -6.72
CA LEU A 859 -25.81 10.55 -6.90
C LEU A 859 -25.71 11.68 -5.86
N GLN A 860 -26.75 12.50 -5.74
CA GLN A 860 -26.79 13.62 -4.80
C GLN A 860 -26.67 13.17 -3.34
N GLU A 861 -27.28 12.06 -2.96
CA GLU A 861 -27.17 11.50 -1.62
C GLU A 861 -25.72 11.18 -1.21
N VAL A 862 -24.94 10.63 -2.15
CA VAL A 862 -23.54 10.26 -1.93
C VAL A 862 -22.61 11.48 -1.98
N LEU A 863 -22.87 12.45 -2.86
CA LEU A 863 -22.06 13.67 -2.96
C LEU A 863 -22.16 14.53 -1.68
N LYS A 864 -23.38 14.81 -1.20
CA LYS A 864 -23.65 15.74 -0.08
C LYS A 864 -22.68 15.68 1.11
N PRO A 865 -22.47 14.53 1.78
CA PRO A 865 -21.62 14.50 2.99
C PRO A 865 -20.14 14.79 2.72
N LYS A 866 -19.63 14.53 1.51
CA LYS A 866 -18.22 14.69 1.13
C LYS A 866 -17.96 15.98 0.36
N VAL A 867 -18.87 16.36 -0.53
CA VAL A 867 -18.80 17.60 -1.33
C VAL A 867 -19.27 18.78 -0.48
N ASP A 868 -20.58 18.96 -0.34
CA ASP A 868 -21.18 20.06 0.42
C ASP A 868 -20.64 20.12 1.85
N GLY A 869 -20.51 18.96 2.49
CA GLY A 869 -19.96 18.86 3.84
C GLY A 869 -18.55 19.44 3.93
N SER A 870 -17.65 19.11 3.00
CA SER A 870 -16.29 19.62 3.04
C SER A 870 -16.21 21.11 2.65
N VAL A 871 -17.05 21.58 1.73
CA VAL A 871 -17.19 23.02 1.41
C VAL A 871 -17.64 23.79 2.66
N ILE A 872 -18.67 23.32 3.35
CA ILE A 872 -19.17 23.95 4.58
C ILE A 872 -18.07 23.99 5.65
N LEU A 873 -17.32 22.90 5.83
CA LEU A 873 -16.22 22.86 6.79
C LEU A 873 -15.10 23.83 6.42
N ASP A 874 -14.74 23.90 5.13
CA ASP A 874 -13.74 24.83 4.63
C ASP A 874 -14.13 26.29 4.91
N GLU A 875 -15.38 26.64 4.63
CA GLU A 875 -15.94 27.98 4.86
C GLU A 875 -16.03 28.33 6.35
N VAL A 876 -16.65 27.46 7.17
CA VAL A 876 -16.96 27.75 8.58
C VAL A 876 -15.72 27.79 9.46
N PHE A 877 -14.68 27.02 9.11
CA PHE A 877 -13.45 26.90 9.89
C PHE A 877 -12.21 27.44 9.16
N SER A 878 -12.40 28.35 8.20
CA SER A 878 -11.32 29.01 7.46
C SER A 878 -10.47 29.93 8.34
N ASP A 879 -11.10 30.62 9.30
CA ASP A 879 -10.46 31.59 10.19
C ASP A 879 -9.81 30.96 11.44
N ASP A 880 -9.95 29.64 11.65
CA ASP A 880 -9.38 28.94 12.80
C ASP A 880 -7.90 28.57 12.55
N ASP A 881 -7.06 28.67 13.60
CA ASP A 881 -5.64 28.26 13.55
C ASP A 881 -5.50 26.73 13.63
N LEU A 882 -5.84 26.08 12.52
CA LEU A 882 -5.81 24.62 12.41
C LEU A 882 -4.38 24.07 12.31
N GLU A 883 -4.18 22.93 12.94
CA GLU A 883 -3.03 22.04 12.81
C GLU A 883 -3.16 21.12 11.61
N PHE A 884 -4.36 20.63 11.38
CA PHE A 884 -4.69 19.85 10.21
C PHE A 884 -6.15 20.04 9.79
N PHE A 885 -6.40 19.86 8.51
CA PHE A 885 -7.72 19.72 7.93
C PHE A 885 -7.69 18.48 7.04
N LEU A 886 -8.29 17.40 7.51
CA LEU A 886 -8.10 16.07 6.97
C LEU A 886 -9.38 15.57 6.31
N LEU A 887 -9.27 15.12 5.07
CA LEU A 887 -10.38 14.59 4.29
C LEU A 887 -10.17 13.10 4.05
N PHE A 888 -11.12 12.26 4.48
CA PHE A 888 -11.09 10.83 4.20
C PHE A 888 -11.72 10.56 2.83
N SER A 889 -10.86 10.41 1.83
CA SER A 889 -11.17 9.92 0.49
C SER A 889 -10.99 8.39 0.42
N SER A 890 -11.02 7.81 -0.77
CA SER A 890 -10.81 6.39 -1.01
C SER A 890 -9.91 6.17 -2.23
N ILE A 891 -9.13 5.09 -2.19
CA ILE A 891 -8.34 4.62 -3.34
C ILE A 891 -9.21 4.41 -4.60
N SER A 892 -10.51 4.14 -4.43
CA SER A 892 -11.48 4.02 -5.52
C SER A 892 -11.46 5.25 -6.44
N ALA A 893 -11.33 6.47 -5.90
CA ALA A 893 -11.30 7.70 -6.69
C ALA A 893 -10.02 7.88 -7.54
N VAL A 894 -8.96 7.17 -7.18
CA VAL A 894 -7.69 7.14 -7.93
C VAL A 894 -7.78 6.10 -9.04
N VAL A 895 -8.31 4.92 -8.73
CA VAL A 895 -8.36 3.76 -9.64
C VAL A 895 -9.55 3.83 -10.61
N GLY A 896 -10.67 4.42 -10.18
CA GLY A 896 -11.98 4.29 -10.81
C GLY A 896 -12.57 2.93 -10.47
N GLN A 897 -13.44 2.83 -9.47
CA GLN A 897 -14.02 1.56 -9.07
C GLN A 897 -15.36 1.33 -9.80
N PRO A 898 -15.55 0.16 -10.42
CA PRO A 898 -16.86 -0.20 -10.95
C PRO A 898 -17.95 -0.09 -9.89
N PHE A 899 -19.12 0.40 -10.30
CA PHE A 899 -20.32 0.64 -9.49
C PHE A 899 -20.24 1.84 -8.53
N GLN A 900 -19.20 2.66 -8.61
CA GLN A 900 -18.91 3.70 -7.62
C GLN A 900 -18.71 5.10 -8.22
N ALA A 901 -19.27 5.38 -9.41
CA ALA A 901 -19.11 6.68 -10.07
C ALA A 901 -19.50 7.89 -9.21
N ASN A 902 -20.58 7.78 -8.42
CA ASN A 902 -20.99 8.80 -7.45
C ASN A 902 -19.99 8.97 -6.29
N TYR A 903 -19.48 7.86 -5.74
CA TYR A 903 -18.55 7.84 -4.62
C TYR A 903 -17.16 8.35 -5.04
N ASP A 904 -16.68 7.94 -6.21
CA ASP A 904 -15.41 8.38 -6.78
C ASP A 904 -15.43 9.86 -7.14
N ALA A 905 -16.56 10.37 -7.64
CA ALA A 905 -16.76 11.79 -7.84
C ALA A 905 -16.67 12.58 -6.50
N ALA A 906 -17.36 12.10 -5.46
CA ALA A 906 -17.36 12.74 -4.14
C ALA A 906 -15.96 12.77 -3.50
N ASN A 907 -15.22 11.67 -3.66
CA ASN A 907 -13.88 11.49 -3.12
C ASN A 907 -12.85 12.33 -3.89
N ASN A 908 -12.91 12.34 -5.23
CA ASN A 908 -11.97 13.13 -6.02
C ASN A 908 -12.25 14.64 -5.92
N PHE A 909 -13.48 15.06 -5.60
CA PHE A 909 -13.77 16.42 -5.17
C PHE A 909 -12.95 16.82 -3.93
N MET A 910 -12.90 15.96 -2.92
CA MET A 910 -12.10 16.22 -1.71
C MET A 910 -10.60 16.28 -2.03
N ASN A 911 -10.13 15.52 -3.02
CA ASN A 911 -8.76 15.65 -3.51
C ASN A 911 -8.50 17.07 -4.02
N GLY A 912 -9.35 17.56 -4.94
CA GLY A 912 -9.26 18.92 -5.45
C GLY A 912 -9.38 20.01 -4.38
N LEU A 913 -10.29 19.83 -3.41
CA LEU A 913 -10.48 20.79 -2.31
C LEU A 913 -9.23 20.91 -1.43
N ALA A 914 -8.54 19.79 -1.18
CA ALA A 914 -7.29 19.84 -0.41
C ALA A 914 -6.22 20.69 -1.12
N PHE A 915 -6.05 20.53 -2.44
CA PHE A 915 -5.14 21.38 -3.22
C PHE A 915 -5.57 22.85 -3.22
N GLN A 916 -6.86 23.13 -3.44
CA GLN A 916 -7.40 24.48 -3.44
C GLN A 916 -7.21 25.17 -2.06
N ARG A 917 -7.45 24.45 -0.96
CA ARG A 917 -7.26 24.96 0.40
C ARG A 917 -5.77 25.23 0.69
N ARG A 918 -4.87 24.34 0.27
CA ARG A 918 -3.40 24.56 0.35
C ARG A 918 -2.94 25.77 -0.46
N ALA A 919 -3.53 26.03 -1.62
CA ALA A 919 -3.22 27.22 -2.42
C ALA A 919 -3.56 28.54 -1.72
N ARG A 920 -4.49 28.52 -0.74
CA ARG A 920 -4.79 29.65 0.16
C ARG A 920 -3.90 29.67 1.42
N ASN A 921 -2.83 28.87 1.47
CA ASN A 921 -1.94 28.67 2.62
C ASN A 921 -2.64 28.13 3.88
N LEU A 922 -3.79 27.48 3.73
CA LEU A 922 -4.49 26.83 4.83
C LEU A 922 -4.09 25.34 4.89
N PRO A 923 -3.95 24.75 6.10
CA PRO A 923 -3.64 23.34 6.23
C PRO A 923 -4.71 22.48 5.54
N ALA A 924 -4.29 21.48 4.79
CA ALA A 924 -5.17 20.45 4.24
C ALA A 924 -4.39 19.21 3.81
N SER A 925 -4.96 18.03 4.05
CA SER A 925 -4.49 16.75 3.54
C SER A 925 -5.68 15.88 3.20
N VAL A 926 -5.55 15.05 2.18
CA VAL A 926 -6.57 14.08 1.78
C VAL A 926 -5.96 12.69 1.74
N ILE A 927 -6.69 11.71 2.27
CA ILE A 927 -6.25 10.32 2.33
C ILE A 927 -7.13 9.52 1.38
N ASN A 928 -6.59 9.08 0.25
CA ASN A 928 -7.20 8.05 -0.57
C ASN A 928 -6.95 6.69 0.11
N CYS A 929 -7.85 6.34 1.03
CA CYS A 929 -7.71 5.16 1.89
C CYS A 929 -7.87 3.87 1.09
N GLY A 930 -6.94 2.94 1.30
CA GLY A 930 -7.14 1.53 1.03
C GLY A 930 -8.23 0.91 1.92
N PRO A 931 -8.57 -0.37 1.71
CA PRO A 931 -9.57 -1.06 2.52
C PRO A 931 -9.10 -1.21 3.97
N ILE A 932 -9.78 -0.53 4.90
CA ILE A 932 -9.51 -0.66 6.33
C ILE A 932 -10.17 -1.95 6.85
N ILE A 933 -9.36 -2.90 7.31
CA ILE A 933 -9.79 -4.21 7.79
C ILE A 933 -9.68 -4.28 9.32
N GLY A 934 -10.63 -4.98 9.95
CA GLY A 934 -10.70 -5.13 11.42
C GLY A 934 -11.41 -3.99 12.15
N LEU A 935 -11.87 -2.95 11.43
CA LEU A 935 -12.66 -1.83 11.94
C LEU A 935 -13.62 -1.29 10.86
N GLY A 936 -14.73 -0.67 11.29
CA GLY A 936 -15.46 0.28 10.44
C GLY A 936 -16.39 -0.38 9.43
N PHE A 937 -16.55 0.23 8.26
CA PHE A 937 -17.60 -0.13 7.31
C PHE A 937 -17.53 -1.61 6.88
N ILE A 938 -16.36 -2.07 6.40
CA ILE A 938 -16.17 -3.44 5.90
C ILE A 938 -16.50 -4.48 6.97
N GLN A 939 -16.03 -4.24 8.21
CA GLN A 939 -16.29 -5.10 9.36
C GLN A 939 -17.79 -5.23 9.71
N ASN A 940 -18.58 -4.21 9.39
CA ASN A 940 -20.01 -4.15 9.71
C ASN A 940 -20.90 -4.53 8.51
N ILE A 941 -20.32 -4.95 7.37
CA ILE A 941 -21.09 -5.51 6.25
C ILE A 941 -21.66 -6.87 6.69
N ASP A 942 -22.98 -6.93 6.80
CA ASP A 942 -23.84 -8.10 7.07
C ASP A 942 -23.18 -9.23 7.90
N SER A 943 -23.58 -9.33 9.17
CA SER A 943 -23.12 -10.32 10.15
C SER A 943 -23.28 -11.79 9.74
N SER A 944 -23.95 -12.06 8.61
CA SER A 944 -24.15 -13.38 8.02
C SER A 944 -23.10 -13.80 6.97
N GLY A 945 -21.97 -13.08 6.89
CA GLY A 945 -20.80 -13.45 6.05
C GLY A 945 -20.43 -12.44 4.95
N GLY A 946 -21.16 -11.31 4.86
CA GLY A 946 -20.93 -10.30 3.83
C GLY A 946 -19.54 -9.65 3.89
N SER A 947 -19.01 -9.44 5.10
CA SER A 947 -17.65 -8.91 5.29
C SER A 947 -16.58 -9.80 4.66
N GLU A 948 -16.75 -11.13 4.65
CA GLU A 948 -15.72 -12.04 4.11
C GLU A 948 -15.67 -11.99 2.59
N ALA A 949 -16.84 -12.06 1.96
CA ALA A 949 -16.97 -11.93 0.52
C ALA A 949 -16.38 -10.59 0.05
N ALA A 950 -16.68 -9.50 0.78
CA ALA A 950 -16.12 -8.19 0.48
C ALA A 950 -14.59 -8.17 0.56
N ILE A 951 -13.99 -8.70 1.64
CA ILE A 951 -12.52 -8.77 1.79
C ILE A 951 -11.92 -9.61 0.66
N SER A 952 -12.49 -10.76 0.35
CA SER A 952 -12.03 -11.64 -0.73
C SER A 952 -12.07 -10.94 -2.10
N THR A 953 -13.16 -10.23 -2.41
CA THR A 953 -13.27 -9.43 -3.63
C THR A 953 -12.21 -8.34 -3.71
N LEU A 954 -11.99 -7.60 -2.61
CA LEU A 954 -10.98 -6.53 -2.58
C LEU A 954 -9.56 -7.09 -2.76
N ARG A 955 -9.24 -8.23 -2.12
CA ARG A 955 -7.96 -8.93 -2.31
C ARG A 955 -7.79 -9.40 -3.75
N GLY A 956 -8.84 -9.91 -4.38
CA GLY A 956 -8.82 -10.30 -5.80
C GLY A 956 -8.68 -9.13 -6.79
N LEU A 957 -8.82 -7.88 -6.31
CA LEU A 957 -8.56 -6.66 -7.07
C LEU A 957 -7.20 -6.03 -6.75
N ASP A 958 -6.32 -6.79 -6.07
CA ASP A 958 -4.99 -6.39 -5.59
C ASP A 958 -5.03 -5.16 -4.66
N TYR A 959 -6.12 -5.00 -3.90
CA TYR A 959 -6.17 -4.02 -2.82
C TYR A 959 -5.49 -4.56 -1.56
N MET A 960 -4.58 -3.77 -1.02
CA MET A 960 -3.81 -4.08 0.17
C MET A 960 -4.65 -3.74 1.42
N PRO A 961 -4.85 -4.67 2.36
CA PRO A 961 -5.53 -4.37 3.61
C PRO A 961 -4.72 -3.37 4.42
N VAL A 962 -5.44 -2.41 4.99
CA VAL A 962 -4.92 -1.41 5.93
C VAL A 962 -5.40 -1.79 7.33
N CYS A 963 -4.49 -2.12 8.23
CA CYS A 963 -4.84 -2.45 9.59
C CYS A 963 -5.03 -1.20 10.47
N GLU A 964 -5.52 -1.38 11.69
CA GLU A 964 -5.77 -0.29 12.64
C GLU A 964 -4.51 0.54 12.98
N ARG A 965 -3.36 -0.13 13.16
CA ARG A 965 -2.08 0.55 13.43
C ARG A 965 -1.59 1.35 12.22
N GLU A 966 -1.79 0.80 11.03
CA GLU A 966 -1.44 1.46 9.77
C GLU A 966 -2.34 2.66 9.49
N LEU A 967 -3.63 2.59 9.84
CA LEU A 967 -4.52 3.75 9.80
C LEU A 967 -3.98 4.90 10.67
N HIS A 968 -3.51 4.62 11.89
CA HIS A 968 -2.91 5.64 12.76
C HIS A 968 -1.64 6.23 12.13
N HIS A 969 -0.80 5.40 11.51
CA HIS A 969 0.36 5.87 10.77
C HIS A 969 -0.03 6.77 9.59
N ILE A 970 -1.04 6.39 8.81
CA ILE A 970 -1.54 7.20 7.68
C ILE A 970 -2.04 8.56 8.19
N LEU A 971 -2.73 8.59 9.33
CA LEU A 971 -3.18 9.83 9.94
C LEU A 971 -2.03 10.71 10.42
N ALA A 972 -1.00 10.12 11.01
CA ALA A 972 0.20 10.85 11.40
C ALA A 972 0.88 11.50 10.18
N GLU A 973 1.10 10.73 9.12
CA GLU A 973 1.66 11.24 7.86
C GLU A 973 0.78 12.34 7.24
N ALA A 974 -0.54 12.15 7.20
CA ALA A 974 -1.47 13.15 6.67
C ALA A 974 -1.42 14.48 7.46
N ILE A 975 -1.38 14.40 8.80
CA ILE A 975 -1.25 15.58 9.67
C ILE A 975 0.06 16.32 9.41
N LEU A 976 1.18 15.60 9.31
CA LEU A 976 2.49 16.20 9.06
C LEU A 976 2.55 16.88 7.69
N VAL A 977 2.02 16.22 6.66
CA VAL A 977 2.03 16.69 5.27
C VAL A 977 1.09 17.86 5.05
N GLY A 978 -0.02 17.93 5.79
CA GLY A 978 -1.02 18.98 5.64
C GLY A 978 -0.51 20.40 5.83
N ARG A 979 0.72 20.58 6.35
CA ARG A 979 1.40 21.87 6.55
C ARG A 979 2.64 22.10 5.66
N THR A 980 3.10 21.11 4.90
CA THR A 980 4.33 21.20 4.08
C THR A 980 4.04 21.57 2.63
N TYR A 981 5.09 21.87 1.85
CA TYR A 981 4.96 22.08 0.40
C TYR A 981 4.82 20.79 -0.41
N GLU A 982 4.80 19.62 0.26
CA GLU A 982 4.53 18.36 -0.41
C GLU A 982 3.08 18.28 -0.89
N THR A 983 2.78 17.33 -1.78
CA THR A 983 1.40 17.10 -2.22
C THR A 983 0.50 16.80 -1.01
N PRO A 984 -0.68 17.43 -0.88
CA PRO A 984 -1.63 17.12 0.19
C PRO A 984 -2.31 15.76 0.02
N GLU A 985 -2.13 15.09 -1.12
CA GLU A 985 -2.74 13.80 -1.44
C GLU A 985 -1.86 12.63 -1.01
N LEU A 986 -2.41 11.78 -0.13
CA LEU A 986 -1.81 10.50 0.25
C LEU A 986 -2.62 9.36 -0.39
N ILE A 987 -1.95 8.54 -1.18
CA ILE A 987 -2.57 7.38 -1.85
C ILE A 987 -2.08 6.11 -1.15
N THR A 988 -3.01 5.24 -0.75
CA THR A 988 -2.67 4.05 0.05
C THR A 988 -3.43 2.82 -0.43
N GLY A 989 -2.83 1.66 -0.24
CA GLY A 989 -3.57 0.40 -0.21
C GLY A 989 -3.76 -0.32 -1.55
N LEU A 990 -2.82 -0.17 -2.48
CA LEU A 990 -2.79 -0.89 -3.75
C LEU A 990 -1.49 -1.71 -3.85
N GLU A 991 -1.58 -2.98 -4.22
CA GLU A 991 -0.42 -3.86 -4.41
C GLU A 991 0.12 -3.80 -5.85
N THR A 992 1.30 -4.41 -6.07
CA THR A 992 1.75 -4.69 -7.43
C THR A 992 0.79 -5.69 -8.08
N ALA A 993 0.38 -5.43 -9.31
CA ALA A 993 -0.64 -6.23 -9.97
C ALA A 993 -0.22 -7.70 -10.16
N SER A 994 -1.15 -8.64 -9.96
CA SER A 994 -0.92 -10.06 -10.22
C SER A 994 -0.89 -10.35 -11.72
N GLU A 995 0.21 -10.92 -12.24
CA GLU A 995 0.30 -11.33 -13.65
C GLU A 995 -0.69 -12.46 -14.02
N ASN A 996 -1.05 -13.30 -13.04
CA ASN A 996 -1.92 -14.47 -13.27
C ASN A 996 -3.41 -14.09 -13.31
N PHE A 997 -3.81 -13.12 -12.51
CA PHE A 997 -5.20 -12.66 -12.37
C PHE A 997 -5.23 -11.13 -12.34
N PRO A 998 -4.96 -10.47 -13.47
CA PRO A 998 -4.79 -9.02 -13.49
C PRO A 998 -6.11 -8.31 -13.15
N PRO A 999 -6.10 -7.34 -12.23
CA PRO A 999 -7.28 -6.57 -11.88
C PRO A 999 -7.70 -5.64 -13.02
N PHE A 1000 -8.92 -5.10 -12.98
CA PHE A 1000 -9.45 -4.27 -14.06
C PHE A 1000 -8.56 -3.05 -14.39
N TRP A 1001 -7.88 -2.50 -13.37
CA TRP A 1001 -7.03 -1.33 -13.49
C TRP A 1001 -5.66 -1.60 -14.09
N HIS A 1002 -5.24 -2.88 -14.21
CA HIS A 1002 -3.97 -3.29 -14.84
C HIS A 1002 -3.86 -2.80 -16.29
N LYS A 1003 -4.98 -2.56 -17.00
CA LYS A 1003 -4.94 -2.06 -18.38
C LYS A 1003 -4.72 -0.55 -18.49
N SER A 1004 -4.87 0.19 -17.41
CA SER A 1004 -4.71 1.65 -17.43
C SER A 1004 -3.24 2.03 -17.36
N LEU A 1005 -2.84 2.94 -18.26
CA LEU A 1005 -1.47 3.43 -18.35
C LEU A 1005 -1.04 4.23 -17.12
N ILE A 1006 -1.98 4.75 -16.33
CA ILE A 1006 -1.69 5.46 -15.08
C ILE A 1006 -0.97 4.54 -14.09
N PHE A 1007 -1.33 3.26 -14.05
CA PHE A 1007 -0.76 2.26 -13.13
C PHE A 1007 0.40 1.49 -13.76
N SER A 1008 0.88 1.89 -14.94
CA SER A 1008 1.85 1.11 -15.70
C SER A 1008 3.09 0.74 -14.91
N HIS A 1009 3.51 1.57 -13.94
CA HIS A 1009 4.72 1.45 -13.09
C HIS A 1009 4.56 0.63 -11.80
N ILE A 1010 3.37 0.11 -11.53
CA ILE A 1010 3.10 -0.81 -10.40
C ILE A 1010 2.52 -2.16 -10.88
N ILE A 1011 2.76 -2.49 -12.15
CA ILE A 1011 2.36 -3.74 -12.81
C ILE A 1011 3.56 -4.65 -13.02
#